data_AF-A0A7L9BU49-F1
#
_entry.id   AF-A0A7L9BU49-F1
#
_cell.length_a   1.000
_cell.length_b   1.000
_cell.length_c   1.000
_cell.angle_alpha   90.00
_cell.angle_beta   90.00
_cell.angle_gamma   90.00
#
_symmetry.space_group_name_H-M   'P 1'
#
loop_
_entity.id
_entity.type
_entity.pdbx_description
1 polymer ?
#
loop_
_entity_poly.entity_id
_entity_poly.type
_entity_poly.pdbx_seq_one_letter_code
_entity_poly.pdbx_strand_id
1 'polypeptide(L)'
;MRYPVAPPPVSTRRLSAVAVGLVTVLSAWCWAPVARAQDLPEIPPDPRIETDTGRLKANWPPATHFDHLHMRLAMDFGALDTPTYTGVQTLRLSARGKPREVLVLDAGPGIKVSAVQFPAVVDEKGREKHAAVPLRFTHAGSELRVTLPTPAEPGERFEVRIEYVCDFGDQKGEGLTYSPGKPEAKSPTDRAPMVHSQGQAQHNHRWFPCHDYPNERVTTEIVATVPAGFEVCSNGRLVNKVTEGGRTTFHWLQDKPHVYYLVSVVVGQFSILNLARPEEPADMRWPRDGRFRLPVTAYVPIGKETQASRSLRSTVEMIPFFEGFFDEPYPWDKYATVLVRGFGGGMENTSATTMYDGLADQVDGSGEGIIAHELAHQWMGDLVTCRGWAHLWINEGWATYSEALWEEHKSGGKVGDAELADKAYLGAVVRILREQRVRNRGSLPGAIPMVSNRYANPDTPFSKADNVYSKGAVVLHMLREKLGTEAFTRGTRLFIDRHKFGLADTDDFRRALESASGLALERFFEQWCLRPGLPRLDVELTYDGASGTLTVSARQTQKIDRENPAYDLDLPVRIAFEDGTFEMVRFRSDTAEAVRTYPLRASPSDVVVDPRASTLAAVSVKKPLSMWLEQFDNPPTVIARVRALEYLASVDAPEARARVARAADDPDPEVRAWALDLSLDAATPLAAAETSNGSDPVLAR
;
A
#
# COMPACT_ATOMS: atom_id res chain seq x y z
N MET A 1 -18.21 -65.87 -6.74
CA MET A 1 -18.36 -66.99 -5.77
C MET A 1 -19.22 -66.52 -4.61
N ARG A 2 -20.28 -67.27 -4.35
CA ARG A 2 -21.21 -67.36 -3.21
C ARG A 2 -20.93 -66.51 -1.94
N TYR A 3 -21.92 -65.68 -1.56
CA TYR A 3 -22.41 -65.53 -0.16
C TYR A 3 -23.16 -66.82 0.27
N PRO A 4 -23.69 -67.01 1.51
CA PRO A 4 -23.55 -66.37 2.85
C PRO A 4 -23.36 -67.42 3.99
N VAL A 5 -23.23 -67.04 5.30
CA VAL A 5 -23.82 -67.82 6.44
C VAL A 5 -24.06 -66.91 7.67
N ALA A 6 -25.23 -67.12 8.30
CA ALA A 6 -25.86 -66.48 9.47
C ALA A 6 -25.28 -66.89 10.86
N PRO A 7 -25.69 -66.23 11.97
CA PRO A 7 -25.27 -66.60 13.33
C PRO A 7 -26.20 -67.61 14.03
N PRO A 8 -25.75 -68.33 15.09
CA PRO A 8 -26.54 -69.29 15.87
C PRO A 8 -27.18 -68.66 17.14
N PRO A 9 -28.03 -69.39 17.89
CA PRO A 9 -29.29 -68.87 18.43
C PRO A 9 -29.30 -68.48 19.91
N VAL A 10 -30.36 -67.75 20.28
CA VAL A 10 -30.77 -67.34 21.62
C VAL A 10 -31.32 -68.52 22.43
N SER A 11 -30.93 -68.61 23.71
CA SER A 11 -31.60 -69.41 24.73
C SER A 11 -32.41 -68.50 25.66
N THR A 12 -33.66 -68.90 25.89
CA THR A 12 -34.67 -68.25 26.71
C THR A 12 -34.69 -68.81 28.12
N ARG A 13 -34.79 -67.94 29.14
CA ARG A 13 -35.52 -68.25 30.38
C ARG A 13 -36.32 -67.03 30.87
N ARG A 14 -37.64 -67.26 30.98
CA ARG A 14 -38.67 -66.42 31.61
C ARG A 14 -38.47 -66.42 33.14
N LEU A 15 -38.38 -65.25 33.78
CA LEU A 15 -39.44 -64.47 34.46
C LEU A 15 -40.03 -65.09 35.74
N SER A 16 -39.74 -64.42 36.87
CA SER A 16 -40.52 -64.25 38.11
C SER A 16 -39.67 -63.35 39.03
N ALA A 17 -40.12 -62.34 39.77
CA ALA A 17 -41.37 -61.62 39.93
C ALA A 17 -41.01 -60.31 40.67
N VAL A 18 -41.62 -59.19 40.26
CA VAL A 18 -41.97 -58.01 41.09
C VAL A 18 -40.88 -57.40 41.99
N ALA A 19 -40.28 -56.30 41.53
CA ALA A 19 -39.99 -55.14 42.38
C ALA A 19 -40.21 -53.86 41.55
N VAL A 20 -41.43 -53.34 41.68
CA VAL A 20 -41.85 -52.02 41.20
C VAL A 20 -41.03 -50.97 41.96
N GLY A 21 -40.14 -50.26 41.27
CA GLY A 21 -39.43 -49.13 41.88
C GLY A 21 -38.07 -48.77 41.27
N LEU A 22 -37.90 -48.77 39.94
CA LEU A 22 -36.68 -48.21 39.31
C LEU A 22 -36.83 -48.00 37.79
N VAL A 23 -37.93 -47.39 37.34
CA VAL A 23 -38.16 -47.06 35.89
C VAL A 23 -38.38 -45.56 35.64
N THR A 24 -38.15 -44.69 36.63
CA THR A 24 -38.25 -43.22 36.47
C THR A 24 -36.92 -42.48 36.58
N VAL A 25 -35.78 -43.11 36.26
CA VAL A 25 -34.46 -42.43 36.26
C VAL A 25 -33.62 -42.67 34.98
N LEU A 26 -34.01 -43.56 34.06
CA LEU A 26 -33.18 -43.87 32.87
C LEU A 26 -33.81 -43.53 31.50
N SER A 27 -34.94 -42.82 31.47
CA SER A 27 -35.53 -42.24 30.25
C SER A 27 -35.43 -40.70 30.17
N ALA A 28 -34.78 -40.07 31.15
CA ALA A 28 -34.59 -38.61 31.21
C ALA A 28 -33.19 -38.14 30.74
N TRP A 29 -32.40 -39.01 30.10
CA TRP A 29 -31.03 -38.71 29.65
C TRP A 29 -30.81 -38.86 28.12
N CYS A 30 -31.89 -38.82 27.32
CA CYS A 30 -31.77 -38.73 25.86
C CYS A 30 -32.55 -37.56 25.22
N TRP A 31 -33.08 -36.66 26.04
CA TRP A 31 -33.65 -35.37 25.59
C TRP A 31 -33.18 -34.26 26.53
N ALA A 32 -31.86 -34.19 26.77
CA ALA A 32 -31.29 -32.90 27.09
C ALA A 32 -31.60 -32.01 25.87
N PRO A 33 -32.18 -30.81 26.04
CA PRO A 33 -32.24 -29.87 24.93
C PRO A 33 -30.81 -29.78 24.40
N VAL A 34 -30.61 -30.05 23.12
CA VAL A 34 -29.42 -29.54 22.41
C VAL A 34 -29.32 -28.12 22.90
N ALA A 35 -28.26 -27.83 23.67
CA ALA A 35 -28.02 -26.49 24.16
C ALA A 35 -28.22 -25.62 22.92
N ARG A 36 -29.25 -24.77 22.93
CA ARG A 36 -29.47 -23.79 21.86
C ARG A 36 -28.08 -23.27 21.58
N ALA A 37 -27.59 -23.48 20.36
CA ALA A 37 -26.27 -23.01 19.96
C ALA A 37 -26.17 -21.61 20.55
N GLN A 38 -25.34 -21.46 21.59
CA GLN A 38 -25.17 -20.18 22.27
C GLN A 38 -24.95 -19.21 21.14
N ASP A 39 -25.75 -18.15 21.04
CA ASP A 39 -25.74 -17.20 19.92
C ASP A 39 -24.28 -16.91 19.56
N LEU A 40 -23.75 -17.68 18.62
CA LEU A 40 -22.35 -17.59 18.26
C LEU A 40 -22.30 -16.25 17.57
N PRO A 41 -21.41 -15.33 17.99
CA PRO A 41 -21.35 -14.02 17.38
C PRO A 41 -21.29 -14.21 15.88
N GLU A 42 -22.26 -13.61 15.18
CA GLU A 42 -22.45 -13.81 13.75
C GLU A 42 -21.15 -13.44 13.06
N ILE A 43 -20.42 -14.46 12.58
CA ILE A 43 -19.15 -14.23 11.89
C ILE A 43 -19.53 -13.53 10.59
N PRO A 44 -19.00 -12.32 10.31
CA PRO A 44 -19.27 -11.66 9.04
C PRO A 44 -18.96 -12.62 7.90
N PRO A 45 -19.86 -12.78 6.92
CA PRO A 45 -19.66 -13.72 5.83
C PRO A 45 -18.35 -13.37 5.12
N ASP A 46 -17.56 -14.39 4.78
CA ASP A 46 -16.36 -14.19 3.97
C ASP A 46 -16.81 -13.54 2.65
N PRO A 47 -16.32 -12.33 2.30
CA PRO A 47 -16.77 -11.61 1.10
C PRO A 47 -16.52 -12.40 -0.19
N ARG A 48 -15.67 -13.42 -0.14
CA ARG A 48 -15.38 -14.30 -1.26
C ARG A 48 -16.39 -15.42 -1.41
N ILE A 49 -17.30 -15.67 -0.47
CA ILE A 49 -18.23 -16.80 -0.54
C ILE A 49 -19.62 -16.27 -0.91
N GLU A 50 -20.14 -16.74 -2.05
CA GLU A 50 -21.54 -16.58 -2.42
C GLU A 50 -22.40 -17.32 -1.39
N THR A 51 -23.26 -16.60 -0.68
CA THR A 51 -24.06 -17.17 0.42
C THR A 51 -25.10 -18.17 -0.06
N ASP A 52 -25.62 -18.00 -1.28
CA ASP A 52 -26.64 -18.84 -1.90
C ASP A 52 -26.08 -20.14 -2.49
N THR A 53 -24.90 -20.09 -3.12
CA THR A 53 -24.31 -21.26 -3.79
C THR A 53 -23.17 -21.92 -3.02
N GLY A 54 -22.60 -21.22 -2.03
CA GLY A 54 -21.34 -21.61 -1.38
C GLY A 54 -20.11 -21.44 -2.27
N ARG A 55 -20.24 -20.84 -3.45
CA ARG A 55 -19.14 -20.67 -4.41
C ARG A 55 -18.11 -19.67 -3.88
N LEU A 56 -16.84 -20.06 -3.98
CA LEU A 56 -15.71 -19.18 -3.70
C LEU A 56 -15.38 -18.29 -4.92
N LYS A 57 -15.66 -16.99 -4.80
CA LYS A 57 -15.32 -15.84 -5.67
C LYS A 57 -14.01 -15.15 -5.26
N ALA A 58 -13.07 -15.87 -4.67
CA ALA A 58 -11.79 -15.29 -4.26
C ALA A 58 -11.01 -14.76 -5.48
N ASN A 59 -10.41 -13.57 -5.33
CA ASN A 59 -9.51 -13.02 -6.33
C ASN A 59 -8.12 -13.64 -6.18
N TRP A 60 -7.86 -14.67 -7.00
CA TRP A 60 -6.53 -15.27 -7.11
C TRP A 60 -5.73 -14.60 -8.22
N PRO A 61 -4.38 -14.61 -8.14
CA PRO A 61 -3.56 -14.28 -9.28
C PRO A 61 -4.00 -15.12 -10.50
N PRO A 62 -4.41 -14.49 -11.62
CA PRO A 62 -4.81 -15.21 -12.82
C PRO A 62 -3.62 -15.95 -13.41
N ALA A 63 -3.90 -17.06 -14.07
CA ALA A 63 -2.86 -17.87 -14.70
C ALA A 63 -2.23 -17.12 -15.89
N THR A 64 -0.91 -16.99 -15.89
CA THR A 64 -0.15 -16.43 -17.01
C THR A 64 0.11 -17.52 -18.04
N HIS A 65 -0.81 -17.68 -18.99
CA HIS A 65 -0.68 -18.68 -20.06
C HIS A 65 0.29 -18.26 -21.17
N PHE A 66 0.53 -16.97 -21.29
CA PHE A 66 1.47 -16.37 -22.22
C PHE A 66 2.35 -15.39 -21.44
N ASP A 67 3.64 -15.32 -21.78
CA ASP A 67 4.49 -14.20 -21.37
C ASP A 67 4.18 -12.99 -22.27
N HIS A 68 3.94 -11.82 -21.67
CA HIS A 68 3.65 -10.58 -22.38
C HIS A 68 4.95 -9.82 -22.67
N LEU A 69 5.59 -10.13 -23.79
CA LEU A 69 6.96 -9.65 -24.08
C LEU A 69 7.02 -8.15 -24.40
N HIS A 70 6.03 -7.64 -25.13
CA HIS A 70 5.98 -6.24 -25.55
C HIS A 70 4.57 -5.83 -25.95
N MET A 71 4.17 -4.60 -25.63
CA MET A 71 2.93 -3.98 -26.07
C MET A 71 3.22 -2.66 -26.76
N ARG A 72 2.73 -2.51 -27.99
CA ARG A 72 2.63 -1.20 -28.65
C ARG A 72 1.17 -0.79 -28.74
N LEU A 73 0.81 0.35 -28.16
CA LEU A 73 -0.53 0.92 -28.20
C LEU A 73 -0.51 2.26 -28.92
N ALA A 74 -1.10 2.31 -30.12
CA ALA A 74 -1.38 3.55 -30.82
C ALA A 74 -2.80 4.04 -30.49
N MET A 75 -2.91 5.30 -30.10
CA MET A 75 -4.13 5.95 -29.65
C MET A 75 -4.37 7.20 -30.49
N ASP A 76 -5.52 7.27 -31.15
CA ASP A 76 -5.95 8.48 -31.86
C ASP A 76 -7.08 9.17 -31.09
N PHE A 77 -6.73 10.24 -30.38
CA PHE A 77 -7.67 11.10 -29.66
C PHE A 77 -8.21 12.15 -30.63
N GLY A 78 -9.31 11.85 -31.32
CA GLY A 78 -9.94 12.78 -32.27
C GLY A 78 -10.18 14.17 -31.67
N ALA A 79 -11.22 14.28 -30.84
CA ALA A 79 -11.52 15.48 -30.04
C ALA A 79 -11.46 15.12 -28.54
N LEU A 80 -10.67 15.87 -27.76
CA LEU A 80 -10.43 15.56 -26.34
C LEU A 80 -11.63 15.85 -25.43
N ASP A 81 -12.61 16.62 -25.88
CA ASP A 81 -13.88 16.84 -25.15
C ASP A 81 -14.87 15.67 -25.32
N THR A 82 -14.57 14.71 -26.22
CA THR A 82 -15.37 13.49 -26.38
C THR A 82 -14.64 12.34 -25.70
N PRO A 83 -15.28 11.58 -24.79
CA PRO A 83 -14.65 10.50 -24.06
C PRO A 83 -14.55 9.24 -24.93
N THR A 84 -13.80 9.34 -26.02
CA THR A 84 -13.55 8.27 -26.97
C THR A 84 -12.15 8.39 -27.57
N TYR A 85 -11.59 7.27 -28.02
CA TYR A 85 -10.43 7.25 -28.90
C TYR A 85 -10.43 5.98 -29.76
N THR A 86 -9.72 6.01 -30.89
CA THR A 86 -9.47 4.80 -31.69
C THR A 86 -8.14 4.19 -31.29
N GLY A 87 -8.14 2.90 -30.98
CA GLY A 87 -6.98 2.16 -30.49
C GLY A 87 -6.51 1.09 -31.49
N VAL A 88 -5.19 1.01 -31.65
CA VAL A 88 -4.52 -0.09 -32.33
C VAL A 88 -3.44 -0.62 -31.41
N GLN A 89 -3.66 -1.80 -30.85
CA GLN A 89 -2.73 -2.48 -29.99
C GLN A 89 -2.01 -3.59 -30.76
N THR A 90 -0.73 -3.77 -30.50
CA THR A 90 0.03 -4.95 -30.93
C THR A 90 0.71 -5.55 -29.71
N LEU A 91 0.42 -6.82 -29.42
CA LEU A 91 0.98 -7.58 -28.31
C LEU A 91 1.91 -8.65 -28.85
N ARG A 92 3.18 -8.60 -28.47
CA ARG A 92 4.14 -9.68 -28.69
C ARG A 92 4.12 -10.61 -27.50
N LEU A 93 3.86 -11.88 -27.75
CA LEU A 93 3.55 -12.88 -26.74
C LEU A 93 4.45 -14.11 -26.91
N SER A 94 4.57 -14.91 -25.85
CA SER A 94 5.11 -16.26 -25.95
C SER A 94 4.31 -17.27 -25.12
N ALA A 95 3.95 -18.41 -25.69
CA ALA A 95 3.14 -19.40 -24.99
C ALA A 95 3.93 -20.10 -23.86
N ARG A 96 3.25 -20.43 -22.75
CA ARG A 96 3.87 -21.06 -21.58
C ARG A 96 3.33 -22.44 -21.25
N GLY A 97 4.24 -23.31 -20.84
CA GLY A 97 3.97 -24.61 -20.23
C GLY A 97 3.55 -25.69 -21.24
N LYS A 98 2.39 -25.54 -21.86
CA LYS A 98 1.84 -26.47 -22.86
C LYS A 98 1.34 -25.69 -24.08
N PRO A 99 1.09 -26.36 -25.22
CA PRO A 99 0.50 -25.70 -26.39
C PRO A 99 -0.77 -24.92 -26.03
N ARG A 100 -0.88 -23.68 -26.50
CA ARG A 100 -1.99 -22.77 -26.17
C ARG A 100 -2.75 -22.37 -27.42
N GLU A 101 -4.06 -22.58 -27.41
CA GLU A 101 -4.95 -22.24 -28.52
C GLU A 101 -5.71 -20.93 -28.28
N VAL A 102 -5.88 -20.51 -27.02
CA VAL A 102 -6.72 -19.36 -26.66
C VAL A 102 -5.92 -18.37 -25.82
N LEU A 103 -5.78 -17.16 -26.32
CA LEU A 103 -5.36 -15.98 -25.56
C LEU A 103 -6.60 -15.33 -24.93
N VAL A 104 -6.51 -15.01 -23.64
CA VAL A 104 -7.55 -14.32 -22.89
C VAL A 104 -6.96 -13.01 -22.36
N LEU A 105 -7.67 -11.92 -22.59
CA LEU A 105 -7.33 -10.58 -22.10
C LEU A 105 -8.55 -9.98 -21.42
N ASP A 106 -8.32 -9.24 -20.34
CA ASP A 106 -9.30 -8.32 -19.78
C ASP A 106 -9.50 -7.16 -20.77
N ALA A 107 -10.74 -6.90 -21.16
CA ALA A 107 -11.12 -5.83 -22.07
C ALA A 107 -12.48 -5.28 -21.65
N GLY A 108 -12.48 -4.10 -21.03
CA GLY A 108 -13.64 -3.50 -20.39
C GLY A 108 -14.78 -3.16 -21.35
N PRO A 109 -15.97 -2.88 -20.83
CA PRO A 109 -17.19 -2.72 -21.62
C PRO A 109 -17.19 -1.50 -22.55
N GLY A 110 -16.33 -0.51 -22.31
CA GLY A 110 -16.13 0.62 -23.22
C GLY A 110 -15.34 0.28 -24.49
N ILE A 111 -14.67 -0.87 -24.54
CA ILE A 111 -13.86 -1.29 -25.68
C ILE A 111 -14.75 -2.02 -26.69
N LYS A 112 -14.77 -1.55 -27.94
CA LYS A 112 -15.48 -2.20 -29.06
C LYS A 112 -14.44 -2.70 -30.06
N VAL A 113 -14.09 -3.99 -29.96
CA VAL A 113 -13.09 -4.63 -30.83
C VAL A 113 -13.66 -4.83 -32.24
N SER A 114 -13.01 -4.23 -33.23
CA SER A 114 -13.40 -4.32 -34.64
C SER A 114 -12.64 -5.41 -35.40
N ALA A 115 -11.37 -5.63 -35.07
CA ALA A 115 -10.55 -6.66 -35.70
C ALA A 115 -9.49 -7.22 -34.75
N VAL A 116 -9.22 -8.51 -34.88
CA VAL A 116 -8.06 -9.18 -34.26
C VAL A 116 -7.36 -9.98 -35.35
N GLN A 117 -6.05 -9.83 -35.47
CA GLN A 117 -5.28 -10.43 -36.56
C GLN A 117 -3.83 -10.68 -36.17
N PHE A 118 -3.19 -11.67 -36.80
CA PHE A 118 -1.73 -11.64 -36.91
C PHE A 118 -1.34 -10.48 -37.82
N PRO A 119 -0.38 -9.62 -37.42
CA PRO A 119 0.00 -8.46 -38.22
C PRO A 119 0.65 -8.90 -39.54
N ALA A 120 0.56 -8.04 -40.54
CA ALA A 120 1.28 -8.22 -41.79
C ALA A 120 2.80 -8.21 -41.55
N VAL A 121 3.53 -9.11 -42.21
CA VAL A 121 4.99 -9.12 -42.15
C VAL A 121 5.50 -8.24 -43.28
N VAL A 122 6.21 -7.17 -42.95
CA VAL A 122 6.84 -6.27 -43.92
C VAL A 122 8.35 -6.49 -43.98
N ASP A 123 8.96 -6.26 -45.15
CA ASP A 123 10.41 -6.23 -45.29
C ASP A 123 11.02 -4.90 -44.80
N GLU A 124 12.35 -4.81 -44.76
CA GLU A 124 13.09 -3.61 -44.35
C GLU A 124 12.77 -2.36 -45.21
N LYS A 125 12.15 -2.54 -46.38
CA LYS A 125 11.72 -1.47 -47.29
C LYS A 125 10.22 -1.17 -47.18
N GLY A 126 9.55 -1.74 -46.18
CA GLY A 126 8.11 -1.58 -45.92
C GLY A 126 7.20 -2.32 -46.91
N ARG A 127 7.72 -3.27 -47.69
CA ARG A 127 6.91 -4.08 -48.60
C ARG A 127 6.33 -5.26 -47.86
N GLU A 128 5.03 -5.47 -48.00
CA GLU A 128 4.34 -6.61 -47.42
C GLU A 128 4.86 -7.93 -48.02
N LYS A 129 5.43 -8.78 -47.17
CA LYS A 129 5.81 -10.16 -47.50
C LYS A 129 4.67 -11.13 -47.24
N HIS A 130 3.90 -10.90 -46.17
CA HIS A 130 2.73 -11.69 -45.82
C HIS A 130 1.61 -10.77 -45.36
N ALA A 131 0.42 -11.00 -45.89
CA ALA A 131 -0.78 -10.28 -45.48
C ALA A 131 -1.14 -10.58 -44.02
N ALA A 132 -1.83 -9.63 -43.39
CA ALA A 132 -2.42 -9.84 -42.08
C ALA A 132 -3.42 -11.01 -42.13
N VAL A 133 -3.45 -11.83 -41.08
CA VAL A 133 -4.30 -13.02 -41.00
C VAL A 133 -5.35 -12.79 -39.91
N PRO A 134 -6.65 -12.67 -40.26
CA PRO A 134 -7.71 -12.51 -39.28
C PRO A 134 -7.79 -13.68 -38.30
N LEU A 135 -7.97 -13.36 -37.02
CA LEU A 135 -8.15 -14.32 -35.94
C LEU A 135 -9.61 -14.35 -35.50
N ARG A 136 -10.10 -15.52 -35.10
CA ARG A 136 -11.44 -15.61 -34.50
C ARG A 136 -11.35 -15.07 -33.07
N PHE A 137 -12.30 -14.24 -32.69
CA PHE A 137 -12.37 -13.72 -31.33
C PHE A 137 -13.81 -13.59 -30.85
N THR A 138 -13.98 -13.57 -29.53
CA THR A 138 -15.21 -13.20 -28.86
C THR A 138 -14.90 -12.15 -27.80
N HIS A 139 -15.70 -11.10 -27.72
CA HIS A 139 -15.63 -10.12 -26.65
C HIS A 139 -16.97 -10.12 -25.92
N ALA A 140 -16.97 -10.54 -24.65
CA ALA A 140 -18.17 -10.67 -23.85
C ALA A 140 -17.91 -10.18 -22.42
N GLY A 141 -18.75 -9.26 -21.93
CA GLY A 141 -18.50 -8.60 -20.65
C GLY A 141 -17.16 -7.87 -20.67
N SER A 142 -16.28 -8.21 -19.73
CA SER A 142 -14.92 -7.66 -19.66
C SER A 142 -13.84 -8.62 -20.18
N GLU A 143 -14.19 -9.66 -20.95
CA GLU A 143 -13.24 -10.67 -21.42
C GLU A 143 -13.16 -10.71 -22.95
N LEU A 144 -11.95 -10.52 -23.49
CA LEU A 144 -11.60 -10.76 -24.89
C LEU A 144 -10.88 -12.10 -25.03
N ARG A 145 -11.48 -13.03 -25.77
CA ARG A 145 -10.87 -14.32 -26.13
C ARG A 145 -10.47 -14.34 -27.59
N VAL A 146 -9.21 -14.64 -27.87
CA VAL A 146 -8.65 -14.77 -29.22
C VAL A 146 -8.26 -16.22 -29.45
N THR A 147 -8.80 -16.83 -30.50
CA THR A 147 -8.50 -18.22 -30.89
C THR A 147 -7.42 -18.23 -31.97
N LEU A 148 -6.29 -18.87 -31.66
CA LEU A 148 -5.19 -19.07 -32.59
C LEU A 148 -5.55 -20.17 -33.60
N PRO A 149 -5.17 -20.05 -34.89
CA PRO A 149 -5.50 -21.03 -35.91
C PRO A 149 -4.74 -22.35 -35.71
N THR A 150 -3.62 -22.31 -34.98
CA THR A 150 -2.86 -23.47 -34.54
C THR A 150 -2.39 -23.17 -33.11
N PRO A 151 -2.43 -24.14 -32.19
CA PRO A 151 -1.91 -23.93 -30.85
C PRO A 151 -0.45 -23.47 -30.88
N ALA A 152 -0.14 -22.38 -30.19
CA ALA A 152 1.23 -21.89 -30.05
C ALA A 152 2.00 -22.80 -29.07
N GLU A 153 3.14 -23.32 -29.52
CA GLU A 153 4.00 -24.19 -28.72
C GLU A 153 4.71 -23.42 -27.59
N PRO A 154 5.07 -24.04 -26.46
CA PRO A 154 5.79 -23.37 -25.38
C PRO A 154 7.08 -22.69 -25.89
N GLY A 155 7.23 -21.39 -25.63
CA GLY A 155 8.35 -20.58 -26.10
C GLY A 155 8.21 -20.04 -27.53
N GLU A 156 7.19 -20.48 -28.29
CA GLU A 156 6.85 -19.89 -29.59
C GLU A 156 6.46 -18.42 -29.39
N ARG A 157 6.97 -17.53 -30.25
CA ARG A 157 6.70 -16.10 -30.20
C ARG A 157 5.82 -15.71 -31.38
N PHE A 158 4.81 -14.91 -31.09
CA PHE A 158 3.90 -14.36 -32.10
C PHE A 158 3.41 -12.98 -31.69
N GLU A 159 2.80 -12.27 -32.63
CA GLU A 159 2.20 -10.97 -32.39
C GLU A 159 0.71 -11.00 -32.68
N VAL A 160 -0.10 -10.40 -31.80
CA VAL A 160 -1.53 -10.19 -32.03
C VAL A 160 -1.78 -8.70 -32.15
N ARG A 161 -2.39 -8.29 -33.26
CA ARG A 161 -2.86 -6.94 -33.50
C ARG A 161 -4.36 -6.85 -33.23
N ILE A 162 -4.76 -5.90 -32.38
CA ILE A 162 -6.14 -5.67 -31.96
C ILE A 162 -6.51 -4.24 -32.33
N GLU A 163 -7.57 -4.08 -33.12
CA GLU A 163 -8.13 -2.79 -33.51
C GLU A 163 -9.47 -2.61 -32.81
N TYR A 164 -9.67 -1.44 -32.21
CA TYR A 164 -10.86 -1.15 -31.43
C TYR A 164 -11.16 0.34 -31.35
N VAL A 165 -12.40 0.66 -31.00
CA VAL A 165 -12.77 1.99 -30.51
C VAL A 165 -13.03 1.87 -29.02
N CYS A 166 -12.46 2.77 -28.23
CA CYS A 166 -12.83 2.90 -26.83
C CYS A 166 -13.83 4.05 -26.70
N ASP A 167 -14.98 3.78 -26.12
CA ASP A 167 -16.07 4.71 -25.90
C ASP A 167 -16.48 4.58 -24.44
N PHE A 168 -16.07 5.56 -23.63
CA PHE A 168 -16.25 5.46 -22.18
C PHE A 168 -17.69 5.78 -21.77
N GLY A 169 -18.46 6.52 -22.58
CA GLY A 169 -19.81 6.96 -22.21
C GLY A 169 -19.85 7.55 -20.79
N ASP A 170 -20.64 6.94 -19.92
CA ASP A 170 -20.78 7.32 -18.50
C ASP A 170 -19.61 6.83 -17.61
N GLN A 171 -18.74 5.95 -18.10
CA GLN A 171 -17.55 5.42 -17.40
C GLN A 171 -16.32 6.36 -17.47
N LYS A 172 -16.52 7.63 -17.88
CA LYS A 172 -15.46 8.64 -17.84
C LYS A 172 -15.00 8.82 -16.38
N GLY A 173 -13.76 8.44 -16.08
CA GLY A 173 -13.25 8.41 -14.70
C GLY A 173 -12.79 7.02 -14.21
N GLU A 174 -13.07 5.95 -14.96
CA GLU A 174 -12.52 4.61 -14.69
C GLU A 174 -11.48 4.26 -15.77
N GLY A 175 -10.21 4.07 -15.39
CA GLY A 175 -9.12 3.83 -16.33
C GLY A 175 -8.60 5.11 -16.99
N LEU A 176 -9.45 5.82 -17.76
CA LEU A 176 -9.17 7.18 -18.25
C LEU A 176 -10.21 8.18 -17.74
N THR A 177 -9.74 9.25 -17.11
CA THR A 177 -10.55 10.37 -16.68
C THR A 177 -10.51 11.48 -17.72
N TYR A 178 -11.66 11.80 -18.30
CA TYR A 178 -11.84 12.94 -19.19
C TYR A 178 -12.38 14.12 -18.41
N SER A 179 -11.55 15.13 -18.23
CA SER A 179 -11.94 16.40 -17.63
C SER A 179 -12.25 17.42 -18.72
N PRO A 180 -13.46 18.00 -18.78
CA PRO A 180 -13.82 19.00 -19.77
C PRO A 180 -13.08 20.34 -19.52
N GLY A 181 -12.85 21.10 -20.59
CA GLY A 181 -12.34 22.46 -20.49
C GLY A 181 -13.31 23.40 -19.76
N LYS A 182 -12.77 24.38 -19.04
CA LYS A 182 -13.52 25.43 -18.32
C LYS A 182 -13.24 26.79 -18.99
N PRO A 183 -14.05 27.23 -19.97
CA PRO A 183 -13.75 28.43 -20.78
C PRO A 183 -13.49 29.70 -19.97
N GLU A 184 -14.15 29.83 -18.83
CA GLU A 184 -14.04 30.95 -17.88
C GLU A 184 -12.80 30.91 -16.97
N ALA A 185 -12.04 29.82 -16.99
CA ALA A 185 -10.88 29.66 -16.12
C ALA A 185 -9.75 30.65 -16.45
N LYS A 186 -8.88 30.90 -15.47
CA LYS A 186 -7.76 31.84 -15.62
C LYS A 186 -6.57 31.21 -16.36
N SER A 187 -6.21 29.97 -16.03
CA SER A 187 -5.09 29.27 -16.66
C SER A 187 -5.51 28.69 -18.01
N PRO A 188 -4.67 28.78 -19.07
CA PRO A 188 -4.88 28.04 -20.31
C PRO A 188 -5.05 26.53 -20.10
N THR A 189 -4.31 25.94 -19.14
CA THR A 189 -4.45 24.53 -18.75
C THR A 189 -5.89 24.18 -18.37
N ASP A 190 -6.56 25.04 -17.60
CA ASP A 190 -7.93 24.78 -17.16
C ASP A 190 -8.97 25.01 -18.25
N ARG A 191 -8.70 25.91 -19.20
CA ARG A 191 -9.59 26.18 -20.34
C ARG A 191 -9.64 25.01 -21.32
N ALA A 192 -8.57 24.24 -21.42
CA ALA A 192 -8.49 23.08 -22.30
C ALA A 192 -9.09 21.82 -21.65
N PRO A 193 -9.58 20.86 -22.46
CA PRO A 193 -9.81 19.50 -21.98
C PRO A 193 -8.52 18.85 -21.49
N MET A 194 -8.64 17.82 -20.66
CA MET A 194 -7.51 17.08 -20.14
C MET A 194 -7.93 15.62 -19.95
N VAL A 195 -7.03 14.70 -20.26
CA VAL A 195 -7.22 13.26 -20.07
C VAL A 195 -6.08 12.75 -19.21
N HIS A 196 -6.36 11.97 -18.18
CA HIS A 196 -5.33 11.26 -17.42
C HIS A 196 -5.77 9.84 -17.13
N SER A 197 -4.82 8.92 -17.05
CA SER A 197 -5.09 7.55 -16.63
C SER A 197 -5.06 7.37 -15.12
N GLN A 198 -5.88 6.45 -14.61
CA GLN A 198 -5.71 5.80 -13.31
C GLN A 198 -5.96 4.31 -13.48
N GLY A 199 -4.89 3.51 -13.38
CA GLY A 199 -4.90 2.07 -13.65
C GLY A 199 -5.03 1.20 -12.41
N GLN A 200 -4.68 1.70 -11.23
CA GLN A 200 -4.71 0.92 -9.99
C GLN A 200 -6.14 0.91 -9.40
N ALA A 201 -6.66 -0.19 -8.85
CA ALA A 201 -6.03 -1.52 -8.82
C ALA A 201 -6.06 -2.24 -10.18
N GLN A 202 -7.23 -2.30 -10.84
CA GLN A 202 -7.42 -3.05 -12.09
C GLN A 202 -8.33 -2.29 -13.04
N HIS A 203 -7.85 -1.14 -13.51
CA HIS A 203 -8.63 -0.22 -14.33
C HIS A 203 -8.06 -0.03 -15.74
N ASN A 204 -6.88 -0.57 -16.04
CA ASN A 204 -6.27 -0.38 -17.35
C ASN A 204 -6.94 -1.19 -18.46
N HIS A 205 -7.61 -2.30 -18.12
CA HIS A 205 -8.48 -3.02 -19.06
C HIS A 205 -9.66 -2.16 -19.57
N ARG A 206 -10.00 -1.05 -18.90
CA ARG A 206 -11.10 -0.17 -19.33
C ARG A 206 -10.77 0.64 -20.57
N TRP A 207 -9.49 0.78 -20.91
CA TRP A 207 -9.07 1.55 -22.07
C TRP A 207 -8.23 0.75 -23.06
N PHE A 208 -7.53 -0.33 -22.68
CA PHE A 208 -6.91 -1.24 -23.65
C PHE A 208 -6.97 -2.70 -23.18
N PRO A 209 -7.09 -3.70 -24.08
CA PRO A 209 -7.08 -5.11 -23.69
C PRO A 209 -5.76 -5.53 -23.03
N CYS A 210 -5.78 -6.13 -21.83
CA CYS A 210 -4.54 -6.49 -21.12
C CYS A 210 -4.72 -7.64 -20.14
N HIS A 211 -3.63 -8.03 -19.47
CA HIS A 211 -3.68 -8.90 -18.30
C HIS A 211 -3.73 -7.98 -17.07
N ASP A 212 -4.92 -7.63 -16.59
CA ASP A 212 -5.09 -6.54 -15.62
C ASP A 212 -4.89 -7.02 -14.17
N TYR A 213 -3.72 -7.60 -13.92
CA TYR A 213 -3.29 -8.07 -12.61
C TYR A 213 -1.76 -7.86 -12.45
N PRO A 214 -1.25 -7.61 -11.24
CA PRO A 214 0.18 -7.35 -11.02
C PRO A 214 1.15 -8.46 -11.42
N ASN A 215 0.67 -9.69 -11.66
CA ASN A 215 1.54 -10.87 -11.80
C ASN A 215 2.07 -11.10 -13.22
N GLU A 216 2.00 -10.10 -14.09
CA GLU A 216 2.54 -10.12 -15.45
C GLU A 216 3.29 -8.81 -15.73
N ARG A 217 4.43 -8.92 -16.40
CA ARG A 217 5.29 -7.77 -16.74
C ARG A 217 5.45 -7.67 -18.24
N VAL A 218 5.52 -6.44 -18.74
CA VAL A 218 5.53 -6.12 -20.16
C VAL A 218 6.41 -4.89 -20.41
N THR A 219 7.02 -4.80 -21.60
CA THR A 219 7.62 -3.55 -22.10
C THR A 219 6.60 -2.81 -22.96
N THR A 220 6.56 -1.49 -22.93
CA THR A 220 5.44 -0.74 -23.52
C THR A 220 5.88 0.39 -24.44
N GLU A 221 5.10 0.61 -25.50
CA GLU A 221 5.14 1.79 -26.35
C GLU A 221 3.75 2.44 -26.38
N ILE A 222 3.69 3.74 -26.09
CA ILE A 222 2.48 4.55 -26.25
C ILE A 222 2.70 5.52 -27.40
N VAL A 223 1.89 5.40 -28.45
CA VAL A 223 1.88 6.33 -29.59
C VAL A 223 0.57 7.09 -29.57
N ALA A 224 0.58 8.30 -29.02
CA ALA A 224 -0.63 9.11 -28.84
C ALA A 224 -0.67 10.26 -29.85
N THR A 225 -1.73 10.30 -30.66
CA THR A 225 -2.04 11.38 -31.58
C THR A 225 -3.15 12.25 -30.99
N VAL A 226 -2.86 13.54 -30.83
CA VAL A 226 -3.73 14.53 -30.19
C VAL A 226 -3.82 15.80 -31.04
N PRO A 227 -4.81 16.69 -30.83
CA PRO A 227 -4.81 18.01 -31.45
C PRO A 227 -3.51 18.78 -31.15
N ALA A 228 -3.04 19.59 -32.10
CA ALA A 228 -1.84 20.40 -31.89
C ALA A 228 -2.02 21.39 -30.72
N GLY A 229 -0.93 21.63 -29.98
CA GLY A 229 -0.95 22.48 -28.78
C GLY A 229 -1.27 21.75 -27.48
N PHE A 230 -1.45 20.43 -27.53
CA PHE A 230 -1.47 19.55 -26.35
C PHE A 230 -0.13 18.86 -26.17
N GLU A 231 0.22 18.57 -24.92
CA GLU A 231 1.35 17.75 -24.53
C GLU A 231 0.86 16.38 -24.05
N VAL A 232 1.68 15.35 -24.28
CA VAL A 232 1.44 13.99 -23.79
C VAL A 232 2.61 13.56 -22.93
N CYS A 233 2.34 13.12 -21.71
CA CYS A 233 3.30 12.40 -20.85
C CYS A 233 2.90 10.93 -20.76
N SER A 234 3.89 10.03 -20.81
CA SER A 234 3.70 8.58 -20.63
C SER A 234 4.98 7.94 -20.07
N ASN A 235 4.98 6.62 -19.87
CA ASN A 235 6.11 5.89 -19.31
C ASN A 235 7.33 5.89 -20.25
N GLY A 236 8.52 5.71 -19.68
CA GLY A 236 9.78 5.61 -20.41
C GLY A 236 10.23 6.94 -21.05
N ARG A 237 10.95 6.86 -22.17
CA ARG A 237 11.52 8.02 -22.87
C ARG A 237 10.71 8.42 -24.10
N LEU A 238 10.73 9.71 -24.44
CA LEU A 238 10.13 10.23 -25.66
C LEU A 238 11.06 9.93 -26.84
N VAL A 239 10.61 9.06 -27.74
CA VAL A 239 11.37 8.66 -28.94
C VAL A 239 11.14 9.64 -30.08
N ASN A 240 9.90 10.11 -30.25
CA ASN A 240 9.53 11.00 -31.35
C ASN A 240 8.36 11.94 -30.98
N LYS A 241 8.37 13.15 -31.55
CA LYS A 241 7.27 14.12 -31.49
C LYS A 241 7.15 14.81 -32.85
N VAL A 242 6.04 14.60 -33.54
CA VAL A 242 5.82 15.14 -34.89
C VAL A 242 4.49 15.87 -34.94
N THR A 243 4.48 17.10 -35.48
CA THR A 243 3.27 17.89 -35.67
C THR A 243 3.01 18.06 -37.16
N GLU A 244 1.89 17.51 -37.65
CA GLU A 244 1.48 17.55 -39.05
C GLU A 244 -0.06 17.65 -39.13
N GLY A 245 -0.58 18.41 -40.10
CA GLY A 245 -2.02 18.50 -40.33
C GLY A 245 -2.85 19.00 -39.14
N GLY A 246 -2.27 19.83 -38.26
CA GLY A 246 -2.95 20.34 -37.06
C GLY A 246 -3.06 19.34 -35.89
N ARG A 247 -2.34 18.21 -35.96
CA ARG A 247 -2.26 17.20 -34.90
C ARG A 247 -0.81 16.97 -34.52
N THR A 248 -0.58 16.53 -33.28
CA THR A 248 0.75 16.15 -32.78
C THR A 248 0.73 14.69 -32.36
N THR A 249 1.69 13.91 -32.85
CA THR A 249 1.89 12.50 -32.48
C THR A 249 3.11 12.40 -31.57
N PHE A 250 2.93 11.80 -30.40
CA PHE A 250 3.99 11.51 -29.43
C PHE A 250 4.24 10.00 -29.40
N HIS A 251 5.50 9.59 -29.42
CA HIS A 251 5.91 8.19 -29.29
C HIS A 251 6.78 8.02 -28.06
N TRP A 252 6.23 7.37 -27.05
CA TRP A 252 6.90 7.02 -25.79
C TRP A 252 7.29 5.54 -25.80
N LEU A 253 8.48 5.22 -25.27
CA LEU A 253 9.02 3.86 -25.17
C LEU A 253 9.53 3.59 -23.76
N GLN A 254 8.94 2.59 -23.11
CA GLN A 254 9.37 1.97 -21.88
C GLN A 254 9.89 0.55 -22.21
N ASP A 255 11.19 0.46 -22.49
CA ASP A 255 11.85 -0.80 -22.88
C ASP A 255 12.34 -1.64 -21.69
N LYS A 256 12.08 -1.19 -20.46
CA LYS A 256 12.27 -1.96 -19.22
C LYS A 256 10.93 -2.52 -18.74
N PRO A 257 10.84 -3.82 -18.38
CA PRO A 257 9.56 -4.44 -18.02
C PRO A 257 8.93 -3.83 -16.77
N HIS A 258 7.64 -3.48 -16.86
CA HIS A 258 6.79 -3.04 -15.74
C HIS A 258 5.42 -3.75 -15.79
N VAL A 259 4.56 -3.52 -14.80
CA VAL A 259 3.25 -4.17 -14.72
C VAL A 259 2.14 -3.32 -15.35
N TYR A 260 1.06 -3.98 -15.78
CA TYR A 260 0.00 -3.33 -16.54
C TYR A 260 -0.66 -2.16 -15.82
N TYR A 261 -0.91 -2.24 -14.51
CA TYR A 261 -1.58 -1.16 -13.77
C TYR A 261 -0.75 0.16 -13.72
N LEU A 262 0.55 0.10 -14.04
CA LEU A 262 1.45 1.25 -14.06
C LEU A 262 1.57 1.91 -15.45
N VAL A 263 0.97 1.32 -16.49
CA VAL A 263 0.87 1.95 -17.81
C VAL A 263 0.02 3.22 -17.69
N SER A 264 0.57 4.34 -18.19
CA SER A 264 -0.03 5.65 -18.00
C SER A 264 0.01 6.51 -19.26
N VAL A 265 -1.01 7.34 -19.41
CA VAL A 265 -1.06 8.43 -20.39
C VAL A 265 -1.73 9.65 -19.76
N VAL A 266 -1.09 10.80 -19.89
CA VAL A 266 -1.69 12.09 -19.54
C VAL A 266 -1.61 13.03 -20.74
N VAL A 267 -2.73 13.63 -21.09
CA VAL A 267 -2.90 14.57 -22.19
C VAL A 267 -3.48 15.88 -21.66
N GLY A 268 -2.82 17.01 -21.93
CA GLY A 268 -3.28 18.32 -21.49
C GLY A 268 -2.42 19.46 -22.01
N GLN A 269 -2.79 20.69 -21.69
CA GLN A 269 -1.95 21.86 -21.94
C GLN A 269 -1.15 22.18 -20.70
N PHE A 270 0.18 22.08 -20.76
CA PHE A 270 1.07 22.24 -19.61
C PHE A 270 2.24 23.16 -19.94
N SER A 271 2.76 23.81 -18.90
CA SER A 271 4.16 24.25 -18.89
C SER A 271 5.01 23.07 -18.42
N ILE A 272 6.13 22.81 -19.09
CA ILE A 272 7.03 21.71 -18.73
C ILE A 272 8.31 22.30 -18.14
N LEU A 273 8.60 21.97 -16.89
CA LEU A 273 9.78 22.39 -16.16
C LEU A 273 10.84 21.29 -16.19
N ASN A 274 12.10 21.69 -16.23
CA ASN A 274 13.23 20.81 -15.90
C ASN A 274 13.60 21.07 -14.44
N LEU A 275 13.27 20.15 -13.53
CA LEU A 275 13.51 20.35 -12.09
C LEU A 275 15.00 20.29 -11.75
N ALA A 276 15.78 19.48 -12.49
CA ALA A 276 17.22 19.37 -12.27
C ALA A 276 18.01 20.57 -12.83
N ARG A 277 17.45 21.27 -13.83
CA ARG A 277 18.04 22.47 -14.47
C ARG A 277 16.94 23.48 -14.83
N PRO A 278 16.39 24.21 -13.85
CA PRO A 278 15.23 25.09 -14.08
C PRO A 278 15.45 26.19 -15.13
N GLU A 279 16.71 26.56 -15.39
CA GLU A 279 17.13 27.52 -16.40
C GLU A 279 17.20 26.95 -17.83
N GLU A 280 17.25 25.63 -17.98
CA GLU A 280 17.28 24.96 -19.28
C GLU A 280 15.85 24.59 -19.73
N PRO A 281 15.57 24.58 -21.04
CA PRO A 281 14.32 24.00 -21.53
C PRO A 281 14.15 22.57 -21.03
N ALA A 282 12.91 22.18 -20.74
CA ALA A 282 12.59 20.78 -20.56
C ALA A 282 12.84 20.04 -21.89
N ASP A 283 13.99 19.40 -21.99
CA ASP A 283 14.30 18.47 -23.06
C ASP A 283 14.60 17.09 -22.47
N MET A 284 14.27 16.07 -23.25
CA MET A 284 14.50 14.66 -22.90
C MET A 284 15.93 14.21 -23.28
N ARG A 285 16.84 15.15 -23.60
CA ARG A 285 18.19 14.80 -24.04
C ARG A 285 19.05 14.54 -22.81
N TRP A 286 19.79 13.44 -22.86
CA TRP A 286 20.73 13.07 -21.80
C TRP A 286 21.76 14.20 -21.60
N PRO A 287 22.01 14.66 -20.36
CA PRO A 287 22.98 15.72 -20.14
C PRO A 287 24.39 15.30 -20.56
N ARG A 288 25.07 16.15 -21.33
CA ARG A 288 26.42 15.87 -21.87
C ARG A 288 27.56 16.11 -20.87
N ASP A 289 27.25 16.66 -19.70
CA ASP A 289 28.25 17.12 -18.72
C ASP A 289 28.45 16.16 -17.53
N GLY A 290 27.71 15.05 -17.48
CA GLY A 290 27.94 13.93 -16.56
C GLY A 290 27.59 14.17 -15.09
N ARG A 291 27.04 15.32 -14.70
CA ARG A 291 26.70 15.65 -13.29
C ARG A 291 25.31 15.19 -12.85
N PHE A 292 24.35 15.21 -13.76
CA PHE A 292 23.01 14.65 -13.57
C PHE A 292 22.70 13.84 -14.81
N ARG A 293 22.34 12.58 -14.66
CA ARG A 293 22.13 11.66 -15.79
C ARG A 293 20.65 11.44 -16.10
N LEU A 294 19.74 11.85 -15.22
CA LEU A 294 18.32 11.59 -15.34
C LEU A 294 17.55 12.87 -15.71
N PRO A 295 16.74 12.87 -16.80
CA PRO A 295 15.73 13.90 -17.01
C PRO A 295 14.70 13.87 -15.87
N VAL A 296 14.60 14.98 -15.13
CA VAL A 296 13.60 15.17 -14.06
C VAL A 296 12.69 16.32 -14.48
N THR A 297 11.48 16.00 -14.91
CA THR A 297 10.55 16.99 -15.48
C THR A 297 9.28 17.13 -14.67
N ALA A 298 8.65 18.30 -14.74
CA ALA A 298 7.32 18.54 -14.17
C ALA A 298 6.39 19.17 -15.21
N TYR A 299 5.25 18.53 -15.45
CA TYR A 299 4.16 19.06 -16.26
C TYR A 299 3.20 19.76 -15.30
N VAL A 300 3.15 21.09 -15.39
CA VAL A 300 2.48 21.95 -14.41
C VAL A 300 1.44 22.84 -15.10
N PRO A 301 0.40 23.30 -14.38
CA PRO A 301 -0.53 24.26 -14.93
C PRO A 301 0.18 25.53 -15.43
N ILE A 302 -0.19 26.00 -16.62
CA ILE A 302 0.40 27.20 -17.23
C ILE A 302 0.13 28.40 -16.32
N GLY A 303 1.18 29.14 -15.98
CA GLY A 303 1.16 30.26 -15.03
C GLY A 303 1.47 29.90 -13.57
N LYS A 304 1.81 28.63 -13.28
CA LYS A 304 2.21 28.14 -11.95
C LYS A 304 3.68 27.71 -11.87
N GLU A 305 4.50 28.06 -12.85
CA GLU A 305 5.87 27.57 -13.01
C GLU A 305 6.74 27.90 -11.80
N THR A 306 6.63 29.13 -11.27
CA THR A 306 7.43 29.56 -10.11
C THR A 306 6.98 28.89 -8.81
N GLN A 307 5.69 28.67 -8.62
CA GLN A 307 5.15 27.99 -7.44
C GLN A 307 5.54 26.51 -7.48
N ALA A 308 5.28 25.84 -8.60
CA ALA A 308 5.59 24.42 -8.78
C ALA A 308 7.09 24.14 -8.75
N SER A 309 7.94 25.00 -9.32
CA SER A 309 9.39 24.87 -9.20
C SER A 309 9.85 24.91 -7.75
N ARG A 310 9.19 25.67 -6.88
CA ARG A 310 9.52 25.69 -5.44
C ARG A 310 8.97 24.47 -4.72
N SER A 311 7.72 24.08 -4.96
CA SER A 311 7.09 22.97 -4.26
C SER A 311 7.66 21.60 -4.64
N LEU A 312 8.17 21.44 -5.86
CA LEU A 312 8.69 20.17 -6.38
C LEU A 312 10.22 20.04 -6.32
N ARG A 313 10.96 21.09 -5.90
CA ARG A 313 12.43 21.12 -6.00
C ARG A 313 13.14 19.95 -5.29
N SER A 314 12.59 19.50 -4.17
CA SER A 314 13.19 18.46 -3.33
C SER A 314 13.24 17.10 -4.03
N THR A 315 12.44 16.90 -5.09
CA THR A 315 12.50 15.72 -5.96
C THR A 315 13.93 15.42 -6.44
N VAL A 316 14.70 16.46 -6.77
CA VAL A 316 16.07 16.31 -7.29
C VAL A 316 17.04 15.80 -6.21
N GLU A 317 16.79 16.13 -4.95
CA GLU A 317 17.58 15.66 -3.80
C GLU A 317 17.13 14.28 -3.31
N MET A 318 15.83 13.99 -3.37
CA MET A 318 15.27 12.71 -2.96
C MET A 318 15.76 11.54 -3.83
N ILE A 319 15.99 11.76 -5.13
CA ILE A 319 16.46 10.70 -6.04
C ILE A 319 17.79 10.10 -5.56
N PRO A 320 18.90 10.85 -5.43
CA PRO A 320 20.17 10.28 -4.96
C PRO A 320 20.09 9.77 -3.51
N PHE A 321 19.21 10.33 -2.67
CA PHE A 321 18.95 9.79 -1.33
C PHE A 321 18.39 8.35 -1.41
N PHE A 322 17.33 8.14 -2.19
CA PHE A 322 16.71 6.81 -2.34
C PHE A 322 17.63 5.84 -3.08
N GLU A 323 18.39 6.30 -4.08
CA GLU A 323 19.45 5.48 -4.72
C GLU A 323 20.43 4.95 -3.67
N GLY A 324 20.90 5.81 -2.75
CA GLY A 324 21.82 5.43 -1.69
C GLY A 324 21.20 4.53 -0.62
N PHE A 325 19.94 4.78 -0.23
CA PHE A 325 19.25 3.95 0.75
C PHE A 325 19.02 2.54 0.22
N PHE A 326 18.43 2.43 -0.98
CA PHE A 326 18.10 1.17 -1.63
C PHE A 326 19.29 0.47 -2.31
N ASP A 327 20.43 1.16 -2.47
CA ASP A 327 21.62 0.66 -3.16
C ASP A 327 21.32 0.16 -4.58
N GLU A 328 20.46 0.89 -5.27
CA GLU A 328 20.06 0.63 -6.65
C GLU A 328 19.83 1.98 -7.34
N PRO A 329 20.54 2.26 -8.46
CA PRO A 329 20.33 3.49 -9.22
C PRO A 329 18.87 3.64 -9.65
N TYR A 330 18.45 4.88 -9.91
CA TYR A 330 17.11 5.13 -10.42
C TYR A 330 16.88 4.32 -11.71
N PRO A 331 15.91 3.39 -11.73
CA PRO A 331 15.93 2.32 -12.72
C PRO A 331 15.36 2.73 -14.09
N TRP A 332 14.69 3.88 -14.18
CA TRP A 332 13.94 4.29 -15.38
C TRP A 332 14.64 5.41 -16.17
N ASP A 333 14.16 5.68 -17.39
CA ASP A 333 14.84 6.62 -18.31
C ASP A 333 14.62 8.10 -17.97
N LYS A 334 13.58 8.40 -17.20
CA LYS A 334 13.24 9.74 -16.68
C LYS A 334 12.40 9.62 -15.40
N TYR A 335 12.29 10.71 -14.65
CA TYR A 335 11.22 10.88 -13.67
C TYR A 335 10.39 12.12 -14.05
N ALA A 336 9.13 11.93 -14.39
CA ALA A 336 8.20 13.01 -14.66
C ALA A 336 7.13 13.08 -13.58
N THR A 337 6.88 14.30 -13.08
CA THR A 337 5.71 14.61 -12.25
C THR A 337 4.66 15.30 -13.12
N VAL A 338 3.42 14.82 -13.12
CA VAL A 338 2.34 15.39 -13.92
C VAL A 338 1.21 15.85 -13.02
N LEU A 339 1.03 17.17 -12.93
CA LEU A 339 0.03 17.80 -12.05
C LEU A 339 -1.30 17.94 -12.79
N VAL A 340 -2.31 17.19 -12.37
CA VAL A 340 -3.60 17.09 -13.07
C VAL A 340 -4.77 17.47 -12.16
N ARG A 341 -5.83 18.06 -12.75
CA ARG A 341 -7.06 18.41 -12.04
C ARG A 341 -7.92 17.17 -11.77
N GLY A 342 -8.68 17.21 -10.67
CA GLY A 342 -9.64 16.16 -10.32
C GLY A 342 -8.99 14.86 -9.84
N PHE A 343 -7.76 14.94 -9.34
CA PHE A 343 -7.01 13.82 -8.77
C PHE A 343 -6.89 13.99 -7.26
N GLY A 344 -7.00 12.89 -6.51
CA GLY A 344 -6.69 12.84 -5.08
C GLY A 344 -5.35 12.14 -4.88
N GLY A 345 -4.48 12.68 -4.04
CA GLY A 345 -3.15 12.10 -3.79
C GLY A 345 -2.25 12.00 -5.04
N GLY A 346 -1.56 10.88 -5.16
CA GLY A 346 -0.65 10.57 -6.25
C GLY A 346 -0.86 9.14 -6.79
N MET A 347 -0.23 8.87 -7.92
CA MET A 347 -0.18 7.55 -8.54
C MET A 347 1.20 7.32 -9.13
N GLU A 348 1.79 6.19 -8.77
CA GLU A 348 3.22 5.91 -8.91
C GLU A 348 3.66 5.51 -10.32
N ASN A 349 2.85 5.79 -11.34
CA ASN A 349 3.04 5.28 -12.70
C ASN A 349 4.51 5.36 -13.13
N THR A 350 5.06 4.23 -13.56
CA THR A 350 6.50 4.07 -13.83
C THR A 350 7.06 5.22 -14.64
N SER A 351 8.07 5.92 -14.10
CA SER A 351 8.75 7.08 -14.68
C SER A 351 7.89 8.34 -14.94
N ALA A 352 6.61 8.33 -14.58
CA ALA A 352 5.62 9.36 -14.95
C ALA A 352 4.51 9.50 -13.88
N THR A 353 4.90 9.82 -12.65
CA THR A 353 4.01 10.00 -11.51
C THR A 353 2.95 11.07 -11.78
N THR A 354 1.67 10.71 -11.59
CA THR A 354 0.53 11.62 -11.69
C THR A 354 0.16 12.12 -10.30
N MET A 355 -0.02 13.42 -10.10
CA MET A 355 -0.40 14.01 -8.80
C MET A 355 -1.47 15.10 -8.97
N TYR A 356 -2.17 15.41 -7.88
CA TYR A 356 -3.12 16.51 -7.85
C TYR A 356 -2.45 17.87 -8.11
N ASP A 357 -3.14 18.74 -8.84
CA ASP A 357 -2.64 20.05 -9.26
C ASP A 357 -2.38 21.05 -8.12
N GLY A 358 -3.10 20.93 -7.01
CA GLY A 358 -2.89 21.73 -5.80
C GLY A 358 -1.49 21.62 -5.20
N LEU A 359 -0.72 20.59 -5.55
CA LEU A 359 0.68 20.44 -5.15
C LEU A 359 1.56 21.59 -5.69
N ALA A 360 1.17 22.22 -6.80
CA ALA A 360 1.87 23.39 -7.34
C ALA A 360 1.82 24.59 -6.38
N ASP A 361 0.75 24.73 -5.60
CA ASP A 361 0.49 25.90 -4.75
C ASP A 361 0.90 25.70 -3.29
N GLN A 362 1.39 24.51 -2.96
CA GLN A 362 1.85 24.20 -1.62
C GLN A 362 3.06 25.04 -1.22
N VAL A 363 3.14 25.34 0.09
CA VAL A 363 4.31 26.01 0.66
C VAL A 363 5.52 25.09 0.49
N ASP A 364 6.65 25.69 0.18
CA ASP A 364 7.92 24.97 0.05
C ASP A 364 8.17 24.06 1.26
N GLY A 365 8.38 22.77 1.00
CA GLY A 365 8.55 21.74 2.01
C GLY A 365 7.27 21.04 2.51
N SER A 366 6.07 21.59 2.30
CA SER A 366 4.83 20.97 2.86
C SER A 366 4.34 19.75 2.08
N GLY A 367 4.72 19.62 0.82
CA GLY A 367 4.33 18.52 -0.06
C GLY A 367 5.35 17.39 -0.15
N GLU A 368 6.46 17.49 0.57
CA GLU A 368 7.57 16.56 0.42
C GLU A 368 7.24 15.13 0.82
N GLY A 369 6.33 14.93 1.79
CA GLY A 369 5.89 13.60 2.21
C GLY A 369 5.26 12.83 1.04
N ILE A 370 4.28 13.42 0.35
CA ILE A 370 3.65 12.76 -0.80
C ILE A 370 4.63 12.60 -1.97
N ILE A 371 5.50 13.58 -2.21
CA ILE A 371 6.53 13.45 -3.27
C ILE A 371 7.48 12.28 -2.96
N ALA A 372 7.90 12.13 -1.70
CA ALA A 372 8.74 11.03 -1.25
C ALA A 372 8.03 9.67 -1.36
N HIS A 373 6.75 9.61 -0.99
CA HIS A 373 5.90 8.42 -1.13
C HIS A 373 5.85 7.95 -2.60
N GLU A 374 5.46 8.84 -3.51
CA GLU A 374 5.33 8.51 -4.93
C GLU A 374 6.67 8.19 -5.61
N LEU A 375 7.75 8.87 -5.22
CA LEU A 375 9.07 8.62 -5.76
C LEU A 375 9.64 7.28 -5.27
N ALA A 376 9.43 6.92 -4.00
CA ALA A 376 9.94 5.66 -3.43
C ALA A 376 9.37 4.42 -4.14
N HIS A 377 8.14 4.53 -4.65
CA HIS A 377 7.54 3.47 -5.46
C HIS A 377 8.35 3.07 -6.69
N GLN A 378 9.16 3.98 -7.24
CA GLN A 378 10.01 3.69 -8.40
C GLN A 378 11.00 2.54 -8.14
N TRP A 379 11.34 2.27 -6.87
CA TRP A 379 12.05 1.07 -6.42
C TRP A 379 11.09 0.02 -5.84
N MET A 380 10.19 0.44 -4.94
CA MET A 380 9.32 -0.45 -4.17
C MET A 380 7.85 -0.28 -4.56
N GLY A 381 7.44 -1.03 -5.58
CA GLY A 381 6.15 -0.91 -6.26
C GLY A 381 6.33 -1.16 -7.75
N ASP A 382 7.33 -0.54 -8.35
CA ASP A 382 7.56 -0.56 -9.79
C ASP A 382 8.71 -1.49 -10.19
N LEU A 383 9.89 -1.29 -9.59
CA LEU A 383 11.05 -2.14 -9.86
C LEU A 383 10.87 -3.51 -9.23
N VAL A 384 10.41 -3.54 -7.98
CA VAL A 384 9.91 -4.75 -7.30
C VAL A 384 8.43 -4.56 -6.99
N THR A 385 7.56 -5.32 -7.65
CA THR A 385 6.10 -5.19 -7.50
C THR A 385 5.56 -6.32 -6.65
N CYS A 386 4.52 -6.06 -5.85
CA CYS A 386 3.78 -7.12 -5.19
C CYS A 386 3.27 -8.19 -6.20
N ARG A 387 3.40 -9.47 -5.85
CA ARG A 387 2.94 -10.60 -6.69
C ARG A 387 1.42 -10.61 -6.91
N GLY A 388 0.68 -9.94 -6.04
CA GLY A 388 -0.77 -9.75 -6.12
C GLY A 388 -1.25 -8.89 -4.95
N TRP A 389 -2.50 -8.44 -5.01
CA TRP A 389 -3.02 -7.42 -4.08
C TRP A 389 -3.06 -7.84 -2.61
N ALA A 390 -2.99 -9.15 -2.32
CA ALA A 390 -2.81 -9.64 -0.95
C ALA A 390 -1.47 -9.18 -0.32
N HIS A 391 -0.46 -8.86 -1.13
CA HIS A 391 0.87 -8.42 -0.72
C HIS A 391 1.12 -6.92 -0.97
N LEU A 392 0.06 -6.14 -1.22
CA LEU A 392 0.13 -4.72 -1.57
C LEU A 392 0.92 -3.86 -0.57
N TRP A 393 0.99 -4.26 0.71
CA TRP A 393 1.79 -3.55 1.73
C TRP A 393 3.29 -3.45 1.38
N ILE A 394 3.81 -4.33 0.53
CA ILE A 394 5.20 -4.23 0.03
C ILE A 394 5.38 -2.97 -0.82
N ASN A 395 4.35 -2.56 -1.55
CA ASN A 395 4.36 -1.31 -2.29
C ASN A 395 4.09 -0.16 -1.31
N GLU A 396 2.91 -0.16 -0.71
CA GLU A 396 2.38 1.00 0.02
C GLU A 396 3.04 1.24 1.37
N GLY A 397 3.37 0.18 2.10
CA GLY A 397 4.06 0.29 3.37
C GLY A 397 5.46 0.88 3.21
N TRP A 398 6.16 0.54 2.13
CA TRP A 398 7.48 1.09 1.82
C TRP A 398 7.43 2.54 1.37
N ALA A 399 6.45 2.90 0.54
CA ALA A 399 6.25 4.29 0.14
C ALA A 399 5.92 5.18 1.34
N THR A 400 4.98 4.76 2.20
CA THR A 400 4.64 5.51 3.43
C THR A 400 5.81 5.54 4.43
N TYR A 401 6.60 4.47 4.54
CA TYR A 401 7.80 4.47 5.39
C TYR A 401 8.88 5.43 4.86
N SER A 402 8.94 5.62 3.54
CA SER A 402 9.89 6.51 2.89
C SER A 402 9.63 7.98 3.20
N GLU A 403 8.41 8.36 3.59
CA GLU A 403 8.14 9.68 4.19
C GLU A 403 9.01 9.91 5.43
N ALA A 404 9.05 8.93 6.35
CA ALA A 404 9.84 9.03 7.58
C ALA A 404 11.34 9.02 7.27
N LEU A 405 11.79 8.22 6.30
CA LEU A 405 13.19 8.21 5.86
C LEU A 405 13.62 9.55 5.26
N TRP A 406 12.74 10.22 4.52
CA TRP A 406 13.00 11.56 4.00
C TRP A 406 13.08 12.61 5.11
N GLU A 407 12.17 12.56 6.09
CA GLU A 407 12.23 13.44 7.27
C GLU A 407 13.55 13.28 8.04
N GLU A 408 14.05 12.04 8.17
CA GLU A 408 15.36 11.74 8.77
C GLU A 408 16.50 12.39 7.96
N HIS A 409 16.51 12.19 6.64
CA HIS A 409 17.56 12.70 5.76
C HIS A 409 17.62 14.22 5.72
N LYS A 410 16.49 14.88 5.44
CA LYS A 410 16.45 16.33 5.27
C LYS A 410 16.78 17.08 6.56
N SER A 411 16.48 16.47 7.70
CA SER A 411 16.81 17.00 9.02
C SER A 411 18.28 16.79 9.35
N GLY A 412 18.85 15.62 8.99
CA GLY A 412 20.27 15.29 9.18
C GLY A 412 21.24 16.00 8.23
N GLY A 413 20.77 16.48 7.07
CA GLY A 413 21.54 17.30 6.13
C GLY A 413 21.93 18.68 6.68
N LYS A 414 21.29 19.13 7.76
CA LYS A 414 21.75 20.28 8.57
C LYS A 414 22.93 19.79 9.42
N VAL A 415 24.15 20.05 8.94
CA VAL A 415 25.44 19.59 9.49
C VAL A 415 25.40 19.43 11.02
N GLY A 416 25.48 18.18 11.49
CA GLY A 416 25.92 17.84 12.85
C GLY A 416 24.85 17.46 13.88
N ASP A 417 23.57 17.39 13.53
CA ASP A 417 22.50 17.15 14.52
C ASP A 417 21.75 15.81 14.31
N ALA A 418 22.39 14.72 14.75
CA ALA A 418 21.77 13.38 14.75
C ALA A 418 20.51 13.31 15.63
N GLU A 419 20.39 14.18 16.64
CA GLU A 419 19.24 14.26 17.52
C GLU A 419 18.04 14.88 16.79
N LEU A 420 18.25 15.93 16.00
CA LEU A 420 17.21 16.52 15.16
C LEU A 420 16.71 15.53 14.09
N ALA A 421 17.61 14.76 13.48
CA ALA A 421 17.25 13.72 12.51
C ALA A 421 16.40 12.62 13.15
N ASP A 422 16.81 12.10 14.31
CA ASP A 422 16.04 11.08 15.05
C ASP A 422 14.68 11.62 15.50
N LYS A 423 14.64 12.88 15.95
CA LYS A 423 13.39 13.55 16.34
C LYS A 423 12.41 13.66 15.16
N ALA A 424 12.88 14.12 14.00
CA ALA A 424 12.04 14.24 12.81
C ALA A 424 11.54 12.88 12.31
N TYR A 425 12.44 11.88 12.26
CA TYR A 425 12.12 10.50 11.93
C TYR A 425 11.03 9.93 12.85
N LEU A 426 11.23 10.03 14.17
CA LEU A 426 10.27 9.54 15.14
C LEU A 426 8.96 10.33 15.10
N GLY A 427 8.99 11.64 14.80
CA GLY A 427 7.78 12.44 14.60
C GLY A 427 6.91 11.86 13.49
N ALA A 428 7.50 11.56 12.33
CA ALA A 428 6.82 10.91 11.22
C ALA A 428 6.29 9.51 11.59
N VAL A 429 7.10 8.69 12.26
CA VAL A 429 6.67 7.36 12.73
C VAL A 429 5.48 7.46 13.69
N VAL A 430 5.49 8.43 14.61
CA VAL A 430 4.42 8.65 15.58
C VAL A 430 3.12 9.07 14.91
N ARG A 431 3.18 9.95 13.91
CA ARG A 431 2.04 10.32 13.07
C ARG A 431 1.44 9.09 12.38
N ILE A 432 2.26 8.27 11.72
CA ILE A 432 1.82 7.06 11.01
C ILE A 432 1.22 6.03 11.99
N LEU A 433 1.87 5.82 13.14
CA LEU A 433 1.40 4.92 14.20
C LEU A 433 0.01 5.33 14.70
N ARG A 434 -0.20 6.63 14.90
CA ARG A 434 -1.48 7.18 15.36
C ARG A 434 -2.63 6.76 14.45
N GLU A 435 -2.45 6.96 13.15
CA GLU A 435 -3.45 6.67 12.14
C GLU A 435 -3.86 5.19 12.18
N GLN A 436 -2.88 4.30 12.32
CA GLN A 436 -3.14 2.87 12.42
C GLN A 436 -3.81 2.47 13.74
N ARG A 437 -3.39 3.05 14.87
CA ARG A 437 -3.95 2.77 16.20
C ARG A 437 -5.44 3.11 16.27
N VAL A 438 -5.85 4.22 15.68
CA VAL A 438 -7.25 4.68 15.68
C VAL A 438 -8.13 3.77 14.82
N ARG A 439 -7.65 3.39 13.63
CA ARG A 439 -8.41 2.59 12.65
C ARG A 439 -8.62 1.15 13.08
N ASN A 440 -7.65 0.57 13.79
CA ASN A 440 -7.62 -0.87 14.00
C ASN A 440 -8.08 -1.30 15.38
N ARG A 441 -9.29 -1.85 15.42
CA ARG A 441 -9.84 -2.49 16.62
C ARG A 441 -10.28 -3.94 16.40
N GLY A 442 -9.94 -4.52 15.26
CA GLY A 442 -10.44 -5.80 14.80
C GLY A 442 -9.78 -7.01 15.47
N SER A 443 -10.45 -8.15 15.40
CA SER A 443 -9.93 -9.47 15.78
C SER A 443 -10.51 -10.53 14.85
N LEU A 444 -9.86 -11.69 14.75
CA LEU A 444 -10.42 -12.82 14.02
C LEU A 444 -11.68 -13.37 14.71
N PRO A 445 -12.63 -13.92 13.93
CA PRO A 445 -12.58 -14.06 12.46
C PRO A 445 -13.10 -12.84 11.69
N GLY A 446 -13.70 -11.84 12.35
CA GLY A 446 -14.39 -10.72 11.71
C GLY A 446 -13.48 -9.75 10.97
N ALA A 447 -12.25 -9.53 11.43
CA ALA A 447 -11.30 -8.62 10.79
C ALA A 447 -10.45 -9.30 9.69
N ILE A 448 -10.01 -8.50 8.71
CA ILE A 448 -9.16 -8.95 7.59
C ILE A 448 -7.71 -8.53 7.88
N PRO A 449 -6.73 -9.46 7.86
CA PRO A 449 -5.31 -9.11 8.03
C PRO A 449 -4.77 -8.19 6.93
N MET A 450 -3.64 -7.53 7.21
CA MET A 450 -2.90 -6.74 6.22
C MET A 450 -2.44 -7.57 5.02
N VAL A 451 -1.99 -8.80 5.25
CA VAL A 451 -1.70 -9.76 4.18
C VAL A 451 -2.84 -10.76 4.08
N SER A 452 -3.73 -10.53 3.12
CA SER A 452 -4.92 -11.35 2.96
C SER A 452 -5.51 -11.20 1.57
N ASN A 453 -5.92 -12.33 0.99
CA ASN A 453 -6.73 -12.34 -0.22
C ASN A 453 -8.23 -12.32 0.07
N ARG A 454 -8.66 -12.05 1.32
CA ARG A 454 -10.07 -12.01 1.73
C ARG A 454 -10.77 -10.72 1.28
N TYR A 455 -10.89 -10.54 -0.02
CA TYR A 455 -11.59 -9.41 -0.65
C TYR A 455 -12.30 -9.86 -1.94
N ALA A 456 -13.41 -9.20 -2.27
CA ALA A 456 -14.16 -9.44 -3.51
C ALA A 456 -13.86 -8.39 -4.59
N ASN A 457 -13.50 -7.18 -4.21
CA ASN A 457 -13.11 -6.08 -5.11
C ASN A 457 -11.61 -5.78 -4.92
N PRO A 458 -10.81 -5.65 -6.02
CA PRO A 458 -9.38 -5.37 -5.97
C PRO A 458 -8.98 -4.02 -5.33
N ASP A 459 -9.92 -3.09 -5.13
CA ASP A 459 -9.71 -1.81 -4.42
C ASP A 459 -9.88 -1.95 -2.89
N THR A 460 -10.51 -3.03 -2.41
CA THR A 460 -10.71 -3.27 -0.97
C THR A 460 -9.40 -3.36 -0.15
N PRO A 461 -8.30 -3.96 -0.65
CA PRO A 461 -7.02 -3.97 0.04
C PRO A 461 -6.49 -2.60 0.47
N PHE A 462 -6.87 -1.52 -0.22
CA PHE A 462 -6.42 -0.15 0.02
C PHE A 462 -7.15 0.52 1.20
N SER A 463 -8.39 0.11 1.48
CA SER A 463 -9.29 0.80 2.41
C SER A 463 -9.59 0.03 3.71
N LYS A 464 -9.02 -1.17 3.89
CA LYS A 464 -9.22 -1.97 5.11
C LYS A 464 -8.58 -1.36 6.36
N ALA A 465 -9.10 -1.70 7.53
CA ALA A 465 -8.64 -1.21 8.84
C ALA A 465 -7.20 -1.64 9.20
N ASP A 466 -6.79 -2.84 8.77
CA ASP A 466 -5.38 -3.28 8.75
C ASP A 466 -4.69 -2.65 7.54
N ASN A 467 -4.46 -1.35 7.64
CA ASN A 467 -4.16 -0.50 6.50
C ASN A 467 -2.76 -0.78 5.92
N VAL A 468 -2.69 -1.04 4.61
CA VAL A 468 -1.44 -1.42 3.92
C VAL A 468 -0.37 -0.32 3.94
N TYR A 469 -0.79 0.95 4.11
CA TYR A 469 0.08 2.12 4.23
C TYR A 469 0.63 2.23 5.65
N SER A 470 -0.23 2.57 6.61
CA SER A 470 0.22 2.92 7.97
C SER A 470 0.64 1.71 8.79
N LYS A 471 -0.06 0.57 8.70
CA LYS A 471 0.41 -0.69 9.33
C LYS A 471 1.69 -1.18 8.66
N GLY A 472 1.76 -1.13 7.32
CA GLY A 472 2.95 -1.52 6.56
C GLY A 472 4.19 -0.73 6.97
N ALA A 473 4.09 0.59 7.03
CA ALA A 473 5.19 1.47 7.43
C ALA A 473 5.63 1.27 8.89
N VAL A 474 4.68 1.09 9.82
CA VAL A 474 5.02 0.79 11.22
C VAL A 474 5.69 -0.57 11.34
N VAL A 475 5.26 -1.59 10.59
CA VAL A 475 5.93 -2.90 10.56
C VAL A 475 7.37 -2.77 10.07
N LEU A 476 7.66 -1.93 9.07
CA LEU A 476 9.02 -1.64 8.62
C LEU A 476 9.84 -0.93 9.71
N HIS A 477 9.27 0.04 10.40
CA HIS A 477 9.90 0.67 11.56
C HIS A 477 10.24 -0.36 12.66
N MET A 478 9.30 -1.23 13.01
CA MET A 478 9.49 -2.29 14.01
C MET A 478 10.60 -3.27 13.57
N LEU A 479 10.70 -3.59 12.28
CA LEU A 479 11.79 -4.40 11.74
C LEU A 479 13.14 -3.66 11.85
N ARG A 480 13.21 -2.36 11.53
CA ARG A 480 14.43 -1.56 11.73
C ARG A 480 14.89 -1.55 13.19
N GLU A 481 13.98 -1.35 14.14
CA GLU A 481 14.28 -1.36 15.57
C GLU A 481 14.65 -2.76 16.08
N LYS A 482 14.02 -3.82 15.54
CA LYS A 482 14.29 -5.22 15.95
C LYS A 482 15.62 -5.73 15.43
N LEU A 483 15.96 -5.44 14.17
CA LEU A 483 17.15 -5.94 13.49
C LEU A 483 18.37 -5.04 13.71
N GLY A 484 18.13 -3.78 14.06
CA GLY A 484 19.11 -2.70 13.92
C GLY A 484 19.21 -2.21 12.48
N THR A 485 19.49 -0.91 12.31
CA THR A 485 19.52 -0.23 11.01
C THR A 485 20.40 -0.95 9.99
N GLU A 486 21.59 -1.40 10.37
CA GLU A 486 22.53 -2.02 9.42
C GLU A 486 21.99 -3.33 8.82
N ALA A 487 21.47 -4.24 9.65
CA ALA A 487 20.92 -5.51 9.18
C ALA A 487 19.61 -5.31 8.41
N PHE A 488 18.76 -4.37 8.85
CA PHE A 488 17.55 -3.99 8.13
C PHE A 488 17.88 -3.47 6.72
N THR A 489 18.77 -2.48 6.60
CA THR A 489 19.16 -1.90 5.32
C THR A 489 19.83 -2.94 4.41
N ARG A 490 20.73 -3.78 4.92
CA ARG A 490 21.32 -4.89 4.13
C ARG A 490 20.26 -5.86 3.62
N GLY A 491 19.28 -6.22 4.45
CA GLY A 491 18.19 -7.12 4.06
C GLY A 491 17.28 -6.51 3.00
N THR A 492 16.97 -5.22 3.09
CA THR A 492 16.22 -4.46 2.08
C THR A 492 16.96 -4.42 0.74
N ARG A 493 18.26 -4.14 0.74
CA ARG A 493 19.09 -4.13 -0.48
C ARG A 493 19.16 -5.52 -1.12
N LEU A 494 19.32 -6.56 -0.31
CA LEU A 494 19.29 -7.95 -0.76
C LEU A 494 17.92 -8.34 -1.36
N PHE A 495 16.82 -7.82 -0.81
CA PHE A 495 15.49 -8.00 -1.38
C PHE A 495 15.38 -7.36 -2.77
N ILE A 496 15.82 -6.12 -2.93
CA ILE A 496 15.82 -5.45 -4.23
C ILE A 496 16.69 -6.20 -5.24
N ASP A 497 17.92 -6.57 -4.87
CA ASP A 497 18.83 -7.29 -5.78
C ASP A 497 18.23 -8.63 -6.27
N ARG A 498 17.54 -9.37 -5.39
CA ARG A 498 16.91 -10.65 -5.74
C ARG A 498 15.65 -10.51 -6.62
N HIS A 499 14.94 -9.39 -6.52
CA HIS A 499 13.58 -9.26 -7.08
C HIS A 499 13.41 -8.10 -8.07
N LYS A 500 14.46 -7.32 -8.37
CA LYS A 500 14.38 -6.22 -9.33
C LYS A 500 13.93 -6.68 -10.71
N PHE A 501 13.09 -5.86 -11.34
CA PHE A 501 12.31 -6.19 -12.54
C PHE A 501 11.39 -7.40 -12.39
N GLY A 502 11.00 -7.73 -11.15
CA GLY A 502 10.28 -8.95 -10.81
C GLY A 502 9.10 -8.72 -9.87
N LEU A 503 8.60 -9.84 -9.34
CA LEU A 503 7.46 -9.90 -8.45
C LEU A 503 7.89 -10.51 -7.13
N ALA A 504 7.38 -9.97 -6.03
CA ALA A 504 7.68 -10.44 -4.69
C ALA A 504 6.42 -10.60 -3.83
N ASP A 505 6.46 -11.55 -2.91
CA ASP A 505 5.48 -11.67 -1.83
C ASP A 505 6.09 -11.31 -0.47
N THR A 506 5.26 -11.37 0.57
CA THR A 506 5.66 -11.02 1.95
C THR A 506 6.78 -11.92 2.47
N ASP A 507 6.81 -13.15 1.99
CA ASP A 507 7.71 -14.19 2.41
C ASP A 507 9.09 -14.03 1.74
N ASP A 508 9.12 -13.54 0.49
CA ASP A 508 10.34 -13.09 -0.20
C ASP A 508 11.07 -12.01 0.61
N PHE A 509 10.34 -10.99 1.08
CA PHE A 509 10.91 -9.92 1.91
C PHE A 509 11.40 -10.44 3.27
N ARG A 510 10.59 -11.26 3.95
CA ARG A 510 10.98 -11.91 5.20
C ARG A 510 12.30 -12.66 5.04
N ARG A 511 12.42 -13.54 4.04
CA ARG A 511 13.64 -14.35 3.80
C ARG A 511 14.89 -13.51 3.53
N ALA A 512 14.74 -12.34 2.90
CA ALA A 512 15.86 -11.41 2.69
C ALA A 512 16.35 -10.81 4.02
N LEU A 513 15.43 -10.40 4.90
CA LEU A 513 15.77 -9.90 6.24
C LEU A 513 16.38 -10.98 7.13
N GLU A 514 15.87 -12.21 7.09
CA GLU A 514 16.43 -13.36 7.83
C GLU A 514 17.85 -13.67 7.33
N SER A 515 18.07 -13.64 6.01
CA SER A 515 19.41 -13.82 5.42
C SER A 515 20.42 -12.77 5.92
N ALA A 516 19.98 -11.52 6.09
CA ALA A 516 20.85 -10.41 6.47
C ALA A 516 21.08 -10.25 7.99
N SER A 517 20.17 -10.80 8.81
CA SER A 517 20.17 -10.65 10.27
C SER A 517 20.49 -11.93 11.04
N GLY A 518 20.25 -13.10 10.45
CA GLY A 518 20.35 -14.40 11.13
C GLY A 518 19.21 -14.69 12.12
N LEU A 519 18.19 -13.84 12.21
CA LEU A 519 17.02 -14.07 13.06
C LEU A 519 15.94 -14.85 12.31
N ALA A 520 15.15 -15.64 13.04
CA ALA A 520 13.90 -16.24 12.53
C ALA A 520 12.76 -15.22 12.67
N LEU A 521 12.10 -14.87 11.57
CA LEU A 521 11.10 -13.81 11.53
C LEU A 521 9.69 -14.32 11.24
N GLU A 522 9.48 -15.64 11.09
CA GLU A 522 8.16 -16.23 10.83
C GLU A 522 7.11 -15.78 11.86
N ARG A 523 7.42 -15.87 13.16
CA ARG A 523 6.50 -15.44 14.23
C ARG A 523 6.18 -13.94 14.15
N PHE A 524 7.14 -13.12 13.75
CA PHE A 524 6.94 -11.69 13.59
C PHE A 524 5.96 -11.40 12.45
N PHE A 525 6.17 -11.98 11.27
CA PHE A 525 5.28 -11.77 10.12
C PHE A 525 3.89 -12.41 10.33
N GLU A 526 3.80 -13.56 11.01
CA GLU A 526 2.53 -14.15 11.40
C GLU A 526 1.70 -13.17 12.24
N GLN A 527 2.32 -12.62 13.28
CA GLN A 527 1.67 -11.70 14.22
C GLN A 527 1.26 -10.36 13.59
N TRP A 528 2.13 -9.78 12.77
CA TRP A 528 1.98 -8.39 12.32
C TRP A 528 1.46 -8.25 10.90
N CYS A 529 1.59 -9.26 10.05
CA CYS A 529 1.14 -9.20 8.66
C CYS A 529 -0.08 -10.12 8.42
N LEU A 530 -0.05 -11.35 8.95
CA LEU A 530 -1.03 -12.39 8.65
C LEU A 530 -2.18 -12.47 9.66
N ARG A 531 -2.05 -11.83 10.82
CA ARG A 531 -3.11 -11.66 11.83
C ARG A 531 -3.63 -10.22 11.88
N PRO A 532 -4.96 -10.01 11.93
CA PRO A 532 -5.51 -8.67 12.07
C PRO A 532 -5.38 -8.16 13.50
N GLY A 533 -5.54 -6.85 13.67
CA GLY A 533 -5.52 -6.23 14.98
C GLY A 533 -4.14 -5.76 15.43
N LEU A 534 -4.12 -5.30 16.69
CA LEU A 534 -2.96 -4.87 17.44
C LEU A 534 -3.17 -5.19 18.94
N PRO A 535 -2.11 -5.37 19.73
CA PRO A 535 -2.21 -5.54 21.17
C PRO A 535 -2.65 -4.24 21.87
N ARG A 536 -3.50 -4.40 22.89
CA ARG A 536 -3.86 -3.35 23.84
C ARG A 536 -3.26 -3.71 25.18
N LEU A 537 -2.41 -2.84 25.70
CA LEU A 537 -1.56 -3.12 26.85
C LEU A 537 -1.93 -2.21 28.01
N ASP A 538 -2.28 -2.80 29.15
CA ASP A 538 -2.28 -2.12 30.44
C ASP A 538 -0.96 -2.45 31.14
N VAL A 539 -0.09 -1.45 31.29
CA VAL A 539 1.22 -1.59 31.92
C VAL A 539 1.22 -0.87 33.26
N GLU A 540 1.65 -1.54 34.32
CA GLU A 540 1.83 -0.95 35.65
C GLU A 540 3.30 -1.00 36.05
N LEU A 541 3.81 0.16 36.49
CA LEU A 541 5.18 0.35 36.92
C LEU A 541 5.19 0.64 38.42
N THR A 542 5.86 -0.21 39.19
CA THR A 542 6.00 -0.03 40.65
C THR A 542 7.46 -0.17 41.04
N TYR A 543 8.03 0.86 41.66
CA TYR A 543 9.36 0.82 42.23
C TYR A 543 9.29 0.66 43.75
N ASP A 544 9.98 -0.34 44.28
CA ASP A 544 10.16 -0.53 45.72
C ASP A 544 11.55 -0.02 46.13
N GLY A 545 11.57 1.11 46.85
CA GLY A 545 12.80 1.73 47.34
C GLY A 545 13.51 0.92 48.43
N ALA A 546 12.84 -0.01 49.12
CA ALA A 546 13.47 -0.85 50.14
C ALA A 546 14.31 -1.96 49.51
N SER A 547 13.80 -2.58 48.43
CA SER A 547 14.50 -3.61 47.67
C SER A 547 15.28 -3.09 46.46
N GLY A 548 15.12 -1.81 46.11
CA GLY A 548 15.74 -1.21 44.92
C GLY A 548 15.24 -1.83 43.61
N THR A 549 14.00 -2.31 43.56
CA THR A 549 13.50 -3.12 42.44
C THR A 549 12.34 -2.44 41.72
N LEU A 550 12.44 -2.33 40.40
CA LEU A 550 11.33 -1.96 39.53
C LEU A 550 10.56 -3.21 39.10
N THR A 551 9.26 -3.21 39.35
CA THR A 551 8.31 -4.19 38.84
C THR A 551 7.57 -3.60 37.65
N VAL A 552 7.61 -4.32 36.52
CA VAL A 552 6.83 -4.03 35.32
C VAL A 552 5.81 -5.16 35.16
N SER A 553 4.53 -4.83 35.28
CA SER A 553 3.41 -5.72 34.99
C SER A 553 2.76 -5.28 33.69
N ALA A 554 2.45 -6.21 32.79
CA ALA A 554 1.68 -5.91 31.58
C ALA A 554 0.56 -6.93 31.38
N ARG A 555 -0.63 -6.42 31.04
CA ARG A 555 -1.82 -7.18 30.67
C ARG A 555 -2.24 -6.83 29.25
N GLN A 556 -2.42 -7.86 28.43
CA GLN A 556 -3.02 -7.76 27.11
C GLN A 556 -4.56 -7.81 27.24
N THR A 557 -5.24 -6.73 26.87
CA THR A 557 -6.68 -6.55 27.15
C THR A 557 -7.60 -6.81 25.96
N GLN A 558 -7.03 -7.01 24.76
CA GLN A 558 -7.80 -7.47 23.61
C GLN A 558 -8.31 -8.92 23.82
N LYS A 559 -9.21 -9.37 22.96
CA LYS A 559 -9.69 -10.76 22.94
C LYS A 559 -8.51 -11.74 22.79
N ILE A 560 -8.37 -12.66 23.75
CA ILE A 560 -7.37 -13.73 23.70
C ILE A 560 -8.07 -15.08 23.67
N ASP A 561 -7.93 -15.79 22.56
CA ASP A 561 -8.54 -17.10 22.32
C ASP A 561 -7.74 -17.93 21.31
N ARG A 562 -8.33 -19.04 20.84
CA ARG A 562 -7.72 -19.94 19.84
C ARG A 562 -7.32 -19.23 18.54
N GLU A 563 -8.07 -18.23 18.10
CA GLU A 563 -7.83 -17.51 16.83
C GLU A 563 -7.02 -16.24 17.04
N ASN A 564 -7.03 -15.70 18.25
CA ASN A 564 -6.36 -14.48 18.64
C ASN A 564 -5.43 -14.76 19.84
N PRO A 565 -4.38 -15.58 19.70
CA PRO A 565 -3.48 -15.83 20.83
C PRO A 565 -2.77 -14.54 21.26
N ALA A 566 -2.31 -14.50 22.51
CA ALA A 566 -1.53 -13.39 23.04
C ALA A 566 -0.37 -13.01 22.11
N TYR A 567 -0.09 -11.71 22.00
CA TYR A 567 1.04 -11.21 21.20
C TYR A 567 2.35 -11.53 21.90
N ASP A 568 3.37 -11.84 21.09
CA ASP A 568 4.77 -11.88 21.53
C ASP A 568 5.30 -10.46 21.61
N LEU A 569 5.50 -9.99 22.83
CA LEU A 569 5.91 -8.64 23.17
C LEU A 569 7.39 -8.62 23.54
N ASP A 570 8.12 -7.65 22.97
CA ASP A 570 9.47 -7.28 23.38
C ASP A 570 9.52 -5.75 23.51
N LEU A 571 9.09 -5.25 24.66
CA LEU A 571 8.93 -3.82 24.93
C LEU A 571 10.20 -3.26 25.59
N PRO A 572 10.93 -2.33 24.93
CA PRO A 572 12.01 -1.63 25.60
C PRO A 572 11.46 -0.71 26.69
N VAL A 573 12.10 -0.66 27.84
CA VAL A 573 11.74 0.22 28.96
C VAL A 573 12.98 1.03 29.31
N ARG A 574 12.89 2.35 29.15
CA ARG A 574 13.93 3.31 29.52
C ARG A 574 13.72 3.72 30.97
N ILE A 575 14.78 3.65 31.77
CA ILE A 575 14.77 3.99 33.18
C ILE A 575 15.80 5.10 33.39
N ALA A 576 15.33 6.30 33.68
CA ALA A 576 16.18 7.48 33.90
C ALA A 576 16.42 7.71 35.40
N PHE A 577 17.54 8.33 35.73
CA PHE A 577 17.93 8.66 37.10
C PHE A 577 18.18 10.17 37.25
N GLU A 578 18.23 10.67 38.49
CA GLU A 578 18.46 12.10 38.78
C GLU A 578 19.81 12.62 38.28
N ASP A 579 20.81 11.75 38.11
CA ASP A 579 22.13 12.11 37.56
C ASP A 579 22.14 12.32 36.03
N GLY A 580 20.97 12.23 35.38
CA GLY A 580 20.79 12.40 33.94
C GLY A 580 21.15 11.16 33.12
N THR A 581 21.67 10.10 33.73
CA THR A 581 21.93 8.84 33.03
C THR A 581 20.66 7.98 32.97
N PHE A 582 20.70 6.95 32.12
CA PHE A 582 19.60 6.01 31.99
C PHE A 582 20.11 4.59 31.71
N GLU A 583 19.26 3.61 31.98
CA GLU A 583 19.43 2.23 31.55
C GLU A 583 18.23 1.76 30.72
N MET A 584 18.45 0.74 29.89
CA MET A 584 17.43 0.12 29.06
C MET A 584 17.24 -1.33 29.48
N VAL A 585 16.02 -1.69 29.85
CA VAL A 585 15.61 -3.09 30.05
C VAL A 585 14.58 -3.49 29.00
N ARG A 586 14.31 -4.79 28.86
CA ARG A 586 13.32 -5.31 27.89
C ARG A 586 12.29 -6.17 28.61
N PHE A 587 11.04 -5.72 28.60
CA PHE A 587 9.92 -6.50 29.06
C PHE A 587 9.49 -7.48 27.96
N ARG A 588 9.61 -8.79 28.24
CA ARG A 588 9.26 -9.86 27.31
C ARG A 588 8.13 -10.73 27.85
N SER A 589 7.12 -10.94 27.01
CA SER A 589 5.97 -11.78 27.32
C SER A 589 5.29 -12.28 26.06
N ASP A 590 4.89 -13.54 26.06
CA ASP A 590 3.98 -14.14 25.09
C ASP A 590 2.68 -14.66 25.74
N THR A 591 2.42 -14.23 26.97
CA THR A 591 1.21 -14.56 27.73
C THR A 591 0.27 -13.35 27.81
N ALA A 592 -0.99 -13.63 28.17
CA ALA A 592 -2.00 -12.59 28.40
C ALA A 592 -1.59 -11.61 29.49
N GLU A 593 -0.88 -12.09 30.52
CA GLU A 593 -0.35 -11.31 31.62
C GLU A 593 1.05 -11.77 31.95
N ALA A 594 1.94 -10.83 32.26
CA ALA A 594 3.25 -11.14 32.79
C ALA A 594 3.77 -10.04 33.72
N VAL A 595 4.54 -10.46 34.72
CA VAL A 595 5.27 -9.59 35.63
C VAL A 595 6.76 -9.87 35.49
N ARG A 596 7.56 -8.81 35.43
CA ARG A 596 9.03 -8.87 35.44
C ARG A 596 9.56 -7.86 36.44
N THR A 597 10.66 -8.22 37.09
CA THR A 597 11.35 -7.36 38.04
C THR A 597 12.77 -7.07 37.56
N TYR A 598 13.23 -5.86 37.82
CA TYR A 598 14.55 -5.37 37.43
C TYR A 598 15.19 -4.69 38.65
N PRO A 599 16.35 -5.20 39.12
CA PRO A 599 17.10 -4.50 40.16
C PRO A 599 17.68 -3.21 39.56
N LEU A 600 17.46 -2.08 40.23
CA LEU A 600 17.95 -0.78 39.81
C LEU A 600 19.11 -0.33 40.68
N ARG A 601 20.03 0.45 40.11
CA ARG A 601 21.16 1.03 40.84
C ARG A 601 20.75 2.17 41.79
N ALA A 602 19.62 2.80 41.54
CA ALA A 602 19.07 3.94 42.30
C ALA A 602 17.56 4.07 42.04
N SER A 603 16.91 4.98 42.77
CA SER A 603 15.51 5.34 42.51
C SER A 603 15.38 6.01 41.14
N PRO A 604 14.41 5.59 40.30
CA PRO A 604 14.23 6.18 38.98
C PRO A 604 13.53 7.53 39.07
N SER A 605 14.03 8.51 38.31
CA SER A 605 13.37 9.82 38.13
C SER A 605 12.23 9.74 37.11
N ASP A 606 12.39 8.90 36.08
CA ASP A 606 11.36 8.60 35.09
C ASP A 606 11.51 7.17 34.54
N VAL A 607 10.39 6.60 34.08
CA VAL A 607 10.34 5.31 33.41
C VAL A 607 9.44 5.42 32.18
N VAL A 608 10.01 5.19 30.99
CA VAL A 608 9.32 5.29 29.70
C VAL A 608 9.23 3.92 29.06
N VAL A 609 8.00 3.45 28.86
CA VAL A 609 7.72 2.22 28.10
C VAL A 609 7.75 2.54 26.61
N ASP A 610 8.45 1.71 25.86
CA ASP A 610 8.62 1.75 24.41
C ASP A 610 8.95 3.16 23.89
N PRO A 611 10.11 3.73 24.26
CA PRO A 611 10.45 5.13 23.98
C PRO A 611 10.66 5.41 22.49
N ARG A 612 10.72 4.39 21.63
CA ARG A 612 10.95 4.55 20.19
C ARG A 612 9.76 4.13 19.32
N ALA A 613 8.61 3.79 19.91
CA ALA A 613 7.47 3.24 19.17
C ALA A 613 7.79 1.92 18.42
N SER A 614 8.69 1.12 19.00
CA SER A 614 9.21 -0.13 18.43
C SER A 614 8.18 -1.29 18.42
N THR A 615 6.99 -1.07 18.99
CA THR A 615 5.88 -2.02 18.95
C THR A 615 4.57 -1.32 18.56
N LEU A 616 3.91 -1.81 17.51
CA LEU A 616 2.55 -1.40 17.16
C LEU A 616 1.57 -1.85 18.26
N ALA A 617 1.25 -0.96 19.19
CA ALA A 617 0.36 -1.25 20.31
C ALA A 617 -0.42 -0.01 20.75
N ALA A 618 -1.60 -0.23 21.34
CA ALA A 618 -2.24 0.77 22.18
C ALA A 618 -1.79 0.53 23.62
N VAL A 619 -1.01 1.45 24.19
CA VAL A 619 -0.39 1.25 25.52
C VAL A 619 -0.96 2.26 26.50
N SER A 620 -1.54 1.76 27.59
CA SER A 620 -1.89 2.50 28.80
C SER A 620 -0.84 2.20 29.86
N VAL A 621 -0.27 3.23 30.49
CA VAL A 621 0.76 3.07 31.52
C VAL A 621 0.27 3.70 32.83
N LYS A 622 0.38 2.95 33.92
CA LYS A 622 0.13 3.44 35.28
C LYS A 622 1.45 3.67 35.98
N LYS A 623 1.73 4.94 36.28
CA LYS A 623 2.87 5.43 37.07
C LYS A 623 2.49 6.74 37.78
N PRO A 624 3.26 7.21 38.79
CA PRO A 624 2.96 8.44 39.51
C PRO A 624 2.82 9.66 38.58
N LEU A 625 1.91 10.59 38.91
CA LEU A 625 1.69 11.83 38.15
C LEU A 625 2.98 12.64 37.97
N SER A 626 3.87 12.66 38.98
CA SER A 626 5.16 13.35 38.91
C SER A 626 6.03 12.86 37.74
N MET A 627 6.05 11.56 37.46
CA MET A 627 6.79 11.01 36.31
C MET A 627 6.16 11.41 34.97
N TRP A 628 4.84 11.58 34.90
CA TRP A 628 4.19 12.07 33.67
C TRP A 628 4.45 13.55 33.42
N LEU A 629 4.47 14.36 34.48
CA LEU A 629 4.85 15.77 34.38
C LEU A 629 6.31 15.90 33.91
N GLU A 630 7.21 15.12 34.52
CA GLU A 630 8.63 15.06 34.10
C GLU A 630 8.78 14.59 32.66
N GLN A 631 8.08 13.53 32.24
CA GLN A 631 8.15 13.02 30.88
C GLN A 631 7.61 14.03 29.84
N PHE A 632 6.65 14.88 30.19
CA PHE A 632 6.19 15.95 29.29
C PHE A 632 7.21 17.09 29.19
N ASP A 633 7.80 17.48 30.32
CA ASP A 633 8.72 18.62 30.41
C ASP A 633 10.12 18.28 29.86
N ASN A 634 10.63 17.07 30.13
CA ASN A 634 11.94 16.56 29.73
C ASN A 634 11.83 15.19 29.02
N PRO A 635 11.16 15.11 27.86
CA PRO A 635 10.94 13.85 27.18
C PRO A 635 12.22 13.32 26.53
N PRO A 636 12.52 12.02 26.62
CA PRO A 636 13.61 11.43 25.86
C PRO A 636 13.33 11.33 24.36
N THR A 637 12.04 11.31 23.96
CA THR A 637 11.59 11.21 22.57
C THR A 637 10.21 11.88 22.40
N VAL A 638 9.87 12.21 21.15
CA VAL A 638 8.55 12.80 20.82
C VAL A 638 7.38 11.88 21.22
N ILE A 639 7.49 10.55 21.04
CA ILE A 639 6.45 9.61 21.47
C ILE A 639 6.27 9.61 22.99
N ALA A 640 7.34 9.76 23.77
CA ALA A 640 7.24 9.88 25.22
C ALA A 640 6.45 11.14 25.58
N ARG A 641 6.77 12.28 24.96
CA ARG A 641 6.05 13.53 25.21
C ARG A 641 4.56 13.43 24.85
N VAL A 642 4.26 12.85 23.70
CA VAL A 642 2.89 12.63 23.22
C VAL A 642 2.10 11.72 24.16
N ARG A 643 2.67 10.59 24.60
CA ARG A 643 2.01 9.69 25.57
C ARG A 643 1.79 10.37 26.93
N ALA A 644 2.73 11.22 27.36
CA ALA A 644 2.55 12.03 28.56
C ALA A 644 1.40 13.02 28.39
N LEU A 645 1.32 13.70 27.25
CA LEU A 645 0.21 14.60 26.92
C LEU A 645 -1.15 13.86 26.93
N GLU A 646 -1.24 12.68 26.31
CA GLU A 646 -2.46 11.85 26.34
C GLU A 646 -2.90 11.53 27.78
N TYR A 647 -1.96 11.13 28.65
CA TYR A 647 -2.25 10.87 30.06
C TYR A 647 -2.68 12.15 30.81
N LEU A 648 -1.93 13.25 30.65
CA LEU A 648 -2.19 14.51 31.35
C LEU A 648 -3.55 15.12 30.95
N ALA A 649 -3.99 14.92 29.71
CA ALA A 649 -5.33 15.30 29.27
C ALA A 649 -6.45 14.46 29.90
N SER A 650 -6.15 13.26 30.40
CA SER A 650 -7.12 12.34 31.01
C SER A 650 -7.32 12.52 32.52
N VAL A 651 -6.50 13.36 33.18
CA VAL A 651 -6.52 13.54 34.64
C VAL A 651 -6.90 14.95 35.06
N ASP A 652 -7.70 15.05 36.13
CA ASP A 652 -8.12 16.34 36.71
C ASP A 652 -7.10 16.83 37.76
N ALA A 653 -5.98 17.40 37.29
CA ALA A 653 -4.97 18.01 38.15
C ALA A 653 -4.56 19.41 37.63
N PRO A 654 -4.40 20.43 38.49
CA PRO A 654 -3.98 21.77 38.07
C PRO A 654 -2.68 21.78 37.25
N GLU A 655 -1.69 21.02 37.68
CA GLU A 655 -0.38 20.91 37.03
C GLU A 655 -0.50 20.24 35.65
N ALA A 656 -1.38 19.25 35.51
CA ALA A 656 -1.65 18.57 34.25
C ALA A 656 -2.34 19.51 33.24
N ARG A 657 -3.38 20.23 33.67
CA ARG A 657 -4.05 21.25 32.83
C ARG A 657 -3.08 22.30 32.30
N ALA A 658 -2.12 22.72 33.13
CA ALA A 658 -1.10 23.68 32.70
C ALA A 658 -0.21 23.12 31.57
N ARG A 659 0.17 21.83 31.61
CA ARG A 659 0.94 21.19 30.53
C ARG A 659 0.11 21.05 29.26
N VAL A 660 -1.14 20.59 29.37
CA VAL A 660 -2.06 20.45 28.23
C VAL A 660 -2.28 21.79 27.53
N ALA A 661 -2.50 22.87 28.30
CA ALA A 661 -2.64 24.21 27.74
C ALA A 661 -1.37 24.69 27.01
N ARG A 662 -0.18 24.42 27.54
CA ARG A 662 1.10 24.74 26.88
C ARG A 662 1.34 23.93 25.61
N ALA A 663 0.76 22.74 25.49
CA ALA A 663 0.97 21.86 24.34
C ALA A 663 0.41 22.43 23.03
N ALA A 664 -0.61 23.29 23.09
CA ALA A 664 -1.16 23.98 21.91
C ALA A 664 -0.13 24.91 21.23
N ASP A 665 0.79 25.47 22.03
CA ASP A 665 1.86 26.36 21.59
C ASP A 665 3.25 25.69 21.66
N ASP A 666 3.32 24.35 21.75
CA ASP A 666 4.59 23.63 21.86
C ASP A 666 5.50 23.92 20.65
N PRO A 667 6.82 24.07 20.79
CA PRO A 667 7.70 24.22 19.63
C PRO A 667 7.67 23.02 18.68
N ASP A 668 7.33 21.83 19.17
CA ASP A 668 7.24 20.61 18.36
C ASP A 668 5.89 20.53 17.61
N PRO A 669 5.91 20.49 16.26
CA PRO A 669 4.68 20.43 15.46
C PRO A 669 3.82 19.20 15.75
N GLU A 670 4.42 18.04 16.07
CA GLU A 670 3.66 16.81 16.34
C GLU A 670 2.91 16.91 17.66
N VAL A 671 3.51 17.55 18.66
CA VAL A 671 2.87 17.79 19.97
C VAL A 671 1.70 18.76 19.82
N ARG A 672 1.88 19.85 19.04
CA ARG A 672 0.78 20.79 18.75
C ARG A 672 -0.38 20.11 18.04
N ALA A 673 -0.09 19.32 17.01
CA ALA A 673 -1.11 18.57 16.27
C ALA A 673 -1.89 17.61 17.19
N TRP A 674 -1.19 16.90 18.08
CA TRP A 674 -1.83 16.01 19.04
C TRP A 674 -2.69 16.77 20.07
N ALA A 675 -2.23 17.93 20.54
CA ALA A 675 -2.96 18.76 21.49
C ALA A 675 -4.27 19.28 20.89
N LEU A 676 -4.25 19.71 19.63
CA LEU A 676 -5.44 20.15 18.89
C LEU A 676 -6.47 19.02 18.81
N ASP A 677 -6.06 17.81 18.45
CA ASP A 677 -6.98 16.68 18.35
C ASP A 677 -7.61 16.28 19.68
N LEU A 678 -6.82 16.27 20.77
CA LEU A 678 -7.36 16.02 22.11
C LEU A 678 -8.39 17.07 22.54
N SER A 679 -8.23 18.32 22.08
CA SER A 679 -9.20 19.39 22.35
C SER A 679 -10.51 19.24 21.56
N LEU A 680 -10.44 18.71 20.34
CA LEU A 680 -11.62 18.42 19.50
C LEU A 680 -12.44 17.24 20.03
N ASP A 681 -11.75 16.19 20.50
CA ASP A 681 -12.39 15.04 21.16
C ASP A 681 -13.09 15.46 22.47
N ALA A 682 -12.50 16.39 23.23
CA ALA A 682 -13.13 16.94 24.44
C ALA A 682 -14.34 17.84 24.14
N ALA A 683 -14.41 18.45 22.96
CA ALA A 683 -15.52 19.31 22.52
C ALA A 683 -16.72 18.54 21.95
N THR A 684 -16.58 17.22 21.72
CA THR A 684 -17.62 16.37 21.13
C THR A 684 -18.04 15.28 22.12
N PRO A 685 -19.15 15.42 22.87
CA PRO A 685 -19.68 14.30 23.65
C PRO A 685 -20.09 13.21 22.67
N LEU A 686 -19.47 12.03 22.76
CA LEU A 686 -19.83 10.82 22.04
C LEU A 686 -21.31 10.45 22.34
N ALA A 687 -22.22 10.92 21.48
CA ALA A 687 -23.54 10.31 21.35
C ALA A 687 -23.35 8.98 20.61
N ALA A 688 -23.83 7.90 21.23
CA ALA A 688 -23.80 6.55 20.68
C ALA A 688 -24.42 6.54 19.27
N ALA A 689 -23.64 6.14 18.27
CA ALA A 689 -24.12 5.91 16.92
C ALA A 689 -24.58 4.45 16.78
N GLU A 690 -25.86 4.22 17.02
CA GLU A 690 -26.60 3.11 16.42
C GLU A 690 -27.08 3.51 15.01
N THR A 691 -26.66 2.71 14.02
CA THR A 691 -27.26 2.46 12.69
C THR A 691 -27.58 3.64 11.74
N SER A 692 -26.92 3.67 10.57
CA SER A 692 -27.46 3.16 9.28
C SER A 692 -26.84 3.84 8.03
N ASN A 693 -26.47 2.97 7.08
CA ASN A 693 -26.38 3.14 5.62
C ASN A 693 -25.75 4.39 4.95
N GLY A 694 -24.63 4.14 4.26
CA GLY A 694 -24.58 4.28 2.80
C GLY A 694 -24.21 5.65 2.23
N SER A 695 -22.92 5.90 2.03
CA SER A 695 -22.33 6.55 0.83
C SER A 695 -20.81 6.68 0.97
N ASP A 696 -20.14 6.57 -0.18
CA ASP A 696 -18.71 6.59 -0.52
C ASP A 696 -17.67 7.15 0.47
N PRO A 697 -16.55 6.41 0.67
CA PRO A 697 -15.28 6.98 1.08
C PRO A 697 -14.21 6.77 -0.01
N VAL A 698 -14.10 7.70 -0.97
CA VAL A 698 -12.94 7.75 -1.89
C VAL A 698 -12.19 9.09 -1.81
N LEU A 699 -12.61 10.03 -0.96
CA LEU A 699 -11.92 11.32 -0.81
C LEU A 699 -11.44 11.51 0.62
N ALA A 700 -10.26 10.98 0.92
CA ALA A 700 -9.42 11.43 2.03
C ALA A 700 -7.95 10.98 1.85
N ARG A 701 -7.28 11.54 0.85
CA ARG A 701 -5.89 12.04 0.90
C ARG A 701 -5.54 12.78 -0.38
#